data_AF-A0AAD8YB17-F1
#
_entry.id   AF-A0AAD8YB17-F1
#
_cell.length_a   1.000
_cell.length_b   1.000
_cell.length_c   1.000
_cell.angle_alpha   90.00
_cell.angle_beta   90.00
_cell.angle_gamma   90.00
#
_symmetry.space_group_name_H-M   'P 1'
#
loop_
_entity.id
_entity.type
_entity.pdbx_description
1 polymer ?
#
loop_
_entity_poly.entity_id
_entity_poly.type
_entity_poly.pdbx_seq_one_letter_code
_entity_poly.pdbx_strand_id
1 'polypeptide(L)'
;MATTSSYQQIYERRLSQAMQRKASAKSRATTALAREFFSSNNAANAPDSYNDATGDEWRTLPSRLVKLSNYLRERSSSGNGDTNETFPVIVSNKIDESRRVALGAAVFNQAPSTFLDEFRSLFEALLRARQNKWKRERIVDESMEVEDEVEDGDNCEADELLLSEEDQLYQSLSTLGWLSNQLQTPFREALHSVMMEAIKSLIAGDFETEGMLDQTLEWKSQVLVPWVYSVVGAEAYECNQWAAQLDYAASECFVHVRMNELFDLVTDYPESLPAVRELQLALDRTGRIFYETLAFEWRQALVQRLIHPGAQTSQIIDVYINTIKVLREMDPSGELLQVVTQPVREYLRGRNDCVRCIITSLTDEEGGGDLYEELKRQDAKPLEEAQLDEEDEEEPPTFDWQPPPSILQRRGVITGQVGKVSSSSRRAGDILSMLVGIYGSKELFLLSNLEYNTDAEVHKLELLKLRFGESSLRSCEVMVKDIDDSKRIHTNIRSTLELNSSRDDPPVVDAAIVSHIFWPHLQRDSMKHHKKIQSKLDQFCKEYEKLKNPRRLVWMQQLGTVEMEVEAYETDADGNVTSYVKDVTCTPAHATLLANFEDKSQWTLEELSTEAAMSEEMVRKRMGFWVNQRVVQVNRVGEDMIYSLVSASEVNSNDHSFIDHNDDDEQELAVSLGAHEEEEMKVYESYIVGMLSNLGQLPLQRIHTMLKTFVSGSEHNYDKTPNQLAVFLQQLCKEEKLEVGPDGMYKLLKKGAK
;
A
#
# COMPACT_ATOMS: atom_id res chain seq x y z
N MET A 1 -14.38 -20.47 74.44
CA MET A 1 -15.00 -19.14 74.21
C MET A 1 -14.19 -18.02 74.88
N ALA A 2 -12.89 -17.88 74.60
CA ALA A 2 -12.05 -16.84 75.24
C ALA A 2 -11.07 -16.12 74.28
N THR A 3 -10.97 -16.53 73.01
CA THR A 3 -10.03 -15.95 72.04
C THR A 3 -10.67 -14.91 71.11
N THR A 4 -11.99 -14.94 70.92
CA THR A 4 -12.72 -13.97 70.08
C THR A 4 -12.80 -12.58 70.74
N SER A 5 -12.82 -12.51 72.07
CA SER A 5 -12.91 -11.25 72.83
C SER A 5 -11.64 -10.39 72.73
N SER A 6 -10.46 -11.02 72.68
CA SER A 6 -9.19 -10.30 72.56
C SER A 6 -9.05 -9.61 71.20
N TYR A 7 -9.41 -10.29 70.11
CA TYR A 7 -9.40 -9.69 68.77
C TYR A 7 -10.42 -8.55 68.63
N GLN A 8 -11.60 -8.71 69.21
CA GLN A 8 -12.64 -7.69 69.17
C GLN A 8 -12.25 -6.46 70.00
N GLN A 9 -11.62 -6.65 71.16
CA GLN A 9 -11.06 -5.54 71.97
C GLN A 9 -9.88 -4.85 71.27
N ILE A 10 -8.99 -5.59 70.60
CA ILE A 10 -7.90 -5.01 69.80
C ILE A 10 -8.49 -4.24 68.62
N TYR A 11 -9.53 -4.77 67.97
CA TYR A 11 -10.21 -4.12 66.86
C TYR A 11 -10.92 -2.84 67.31
N GLU A 12 -11.68 -2.88 68.40
CA GLU A 12 -12.34 -1.71 68.98
C GLU A 12 -11.34 -0.68 69.48
N ARG A 13 -10.20 -1.11 70.05
CA ARG A 13 -9.11 -0.20 70.44
C ARG A 13 -8.43 0.44 69.23
N ARG A 14 -8.22 -0.30 68.15
CA ARG A 14 -7.71 0.25 66.88
C ARG A 14 -8.72 1.17 66.21
N LEU A 15 -10.01 0.84 66.25
CA LEU A 15 -11.09 1.62 65.68
C LEU A 15 -11.31 2.93 66.45
N SER A 16 -11.29 2.88 67.78
CA SER A 16 -11.35 4.06 68.65
C SER A 16 -10.10 4.93 68.52
N GLN A 17 -8.90 4.35 68.44
CA GLN A 17 -7.68 5.08 68.11
C GLN A 17 -7.72 5.68 66.71
N ALA A 18 -8.29 5.00 65.72
CA ALA A 18 -8.49 5.51 64.37
C ALA A 18 -9.52 6.66 64.34
N MET A 19 -10.61 6.55 65.11
CA MET A 19 -11.62 7.60 65.29
C MET A 19 -11.03 8.82 66.02
N GLN A 20 -10.21 8.62 67.07
CA GLN A 20 -9.48 9.70 67.74
C GLN A 20 -8.43 10.35 66.83
N ARG A 21 -7.72 9.55 66.01
CA ARG A 21 -6.82 10.07 64.97
C ARG A 21 -7.57 10.87 63.91
N LYS A 22 -8.78 10.45 63.52
CA LYS A 22 -9.65 11.16 62.58
C LYS A 22 -10.21 12.46 63.17
N ALA A 23 -10.59 12.46 64.45
CA ALA A 23 -11.07 13.64 65.17
C ALA A 23 -9.95 14.67 65.41
N SER A 24 -8.77 14.21 65.86
CA SER A 24 -7.58 15.06 66.01
C SER A 24 -7.01 15.51 64.66
N ALA A 25 -7.15 14.70 63.59
CA ALA A 25 -6.82 15.13 62.24
C ALA A 25 -7.68 16.32 61.82
N LYS A 26 -9.00 16.34 62.11
CA LYS A 26 -9.89 17.45 61.73
C LYS A 26 -9.57 18.80 62.40
N SER A 27 -8.90 18.79 63.56
CA SER A 27 -8.55 19.99 64.34
C SER A 27 -7.11 20.47 64.15
N ARG A 28 -6.33 19.82 63.26
CA ARG A 28 -4.93 20.21 62.99
C ARG A 28 -4.87 21.40 62.04
N ALA A 29 -3.95 22.33 62.32
CA ALA A 29 -3.68 23.49 61.49
C ALA A 29 -3.44 23.12 60.01
N THR A 30 -2.71 22.02 59.75
CA THR A 30 -2.47 21.53 58.37
C THR A 30 -3.73 21.09 57.63
N THR A 31 -4.72 20.55 58.34
CA THR A 31 -6.01 20.14 57.73
C THR A 31 -7.00 21.29 57.61
N ALA A 32 -6.88 22.34 58.43
CA ALA A 32 -7.66 23.56 58.29
C ALA A 32 -7.16 24.37 57.10
N LEU A 33 -5.84 24.49 56.93
CA LEU A 33 -5.20 25.10 55.76
C LEU A 33 -5.51 24.36 54.47
N ALA A 34 -5.55 23.02 54.49
CA ALA A 34 -5.98 22.23 53.33
C ALA A 34 -7.45 22.54 52.94
N ARG A 35 -8.35 22.78 53.90
CA ARG A 35 -9.72 23.22 53.58
C ARG A 35 -9.77 24.64 53.06
N GLU A 36 -8.95 25.53 53.61
CA GLU A 36 -8.85 26.94 53.20
C GLU A 36 -8.32 27.08 51.75
N PHE A 37 -7.39 26.21 51.38
CA PHE A 37 -6.83 26.08 50.04
C PHE A 37 -7.89 25.76 48.98
N PHE A 38 -8.85 24.88 49.30
CA PHE A 38 -9.96 24.55 48.39
C PHE A 38 -11.19 25.44 48.55
N SER A 39 -11.35 26.18 49.67
CA SER A 39 -12.49 27.08 49.89
C SER A 39 -12.33 28.48 49.30
N SER A 40 -11.13 28.86 48.86
CA SER A 40 -10.80 30.20 48.35
C SER A 40 -11.25 30.44 46.90
N ASN A 41 -12.36 29.83 46.47
CA ASN A 41 -13.05 30.12 45.19
C ASN A 41 -13.77 31.49 45.17
N ASN A 42 -13.64 32.34 46.19
CA ASN A 42 -14.38 33.61 46.30
C ASN A 42 -13.50 34.83 46.65
N ALA A 43 -12.43 35.08 45.89
CA ALA A 43 -11.61 36.29 46.05
C ALA A 43 -11.62 37.18 44.79
N ALA A 44 -12.76 37.85 44.58
CA ALA A 44 -13.01 39.26 44.19
C ALA A 44 -11.92 40.17 43.53
N ASN A 45 -10.87 39.67 42.88
CA ASN A 45 -9.86 40.51 42.20
C ASN A 45 -9.30 39.83 40.92
N ALA A 46 -10.16 39.29 40.05
CA ALA A 46 -9.83 39.07 38.65
C ALA A 46 -10.59 40.12 37.82
N PRO A 47 -9.99 40.75 36.79
CA PRO A 47 -10.71 41.67 35.93
C PRO A 47 -11.92 40.95 35.30
N ASP A 48 -13.07 41.62 35.30
CA ASP A 48 -14.42 41.10 35.04
C ASP A 48 -14.68 40.49 33.64
N SER A 49 -13.67 40.10 32.86
CA SER A 49 -13.85 39.61 31.48
C SER A 49 -13.91 38.09 31.30
N TYR A 50 -13.70 37.28 32.35
CA TYR A 50 -13.60 35.81 32.19
C TYR A 50 -14.35 35.02 33.26
N ASN A 51 -15.60 35.39 33.54
CA ASN A 51 -16.53 34.51 34.25
C ASN A 51 -17.27 33.65 33.22
N ASP A 52 -16.64 32.56 32.75
CA ASP A 52 -17.38 31.46 32.15
C ASP A 52 -17.22 30.19 33.01
N ALA A 53 -18.36 29.56 33.27
CA ALA A 53 -18.61 28.73 34.45
C ALA A 53 -18.08 27.28 34.36
N THR A 54 -17.16 26.97 33.47
CA THR A 54 -16.59 25.63 33.33
C THR A 54 -15.19 25.69 32.70
N GLY A 55 -14.12 25.52 33.48
CA GLY A 55 -12.81 25.13 32.92
C GLY A 55 -11.54 25.71 33.56
N ASP A 56 -11.58 26.92 34.15
CA ASP A 56 -10.35 27.68 34.46
C ASP A 56 -9.97 27.76 35.95
N GLU A 57 -10.38 26.77 36.76
CA GLU A 57 -10.00 26.71 38.19
C GLU A 57 -8.47 26.61 38.38
N TRP A 58 -7.76 26.06 37.41
CA TRP A 58 -6.30 25.90 37.38
C TRP A 58 -5.55 27.24 37.41
N ARG A 59 -6.11 28.34 36.85
CA ARG A 59 -5.46 29.66 36.84
C ARG A 59 -5.28 30.25 38.25
N THR A 60 -6.09 29.82 39.21
CA THR A 60 -5.97 30.28 40.60
C THR A 60 -4.98 29.46 41.43
N LEU A 61 -4.54 28.29 40.94
CA LEU A 61 -3.61 27.40 41.65
C LEU A 61 -2.26 28.03 41.99
N PRO A 62 -1.58 28.79 41.10
CA PRO A 62 -0.31 29.43 41.44
C PRO A 62 -0.38 30.31 42.68
N SER A 63 -1.40 31.17 42.75
CA SER A 63 -1.63 32.06 43.90
C SER A 63 -1.90 31.31 45.21
N ARG A 64 -2.58 30.16 45.13
CA ARG A 64 -2.89 29.32 46.30
C ARG A 64 -1.65 28.56 46.78
N LEU A 65 -0.80 28.11 45.87
CA LEU A 65 0.47 27.46 46.18
C LEU A 65 1.47 28.40 46.85
N VAL A 66 1.52 29.66 46.41
CA VAL A 66 2.34 30.71 47.05
C VAL A 66 1.92 30.95 48.51
N LYS A 67 0.62 30.92 48.81
CA LYS A 67 0.13 31.03 50.21
C LYS A 67 0.59 29.86 51.06
N LEU A 68 0.56 28.63 50.53
CA LEU A 68 1.02 27.44 51.24
C LEU A 68 2.54 27.40 51.42
N SER A 69 3.31 27.82 50.42
CA SER A 69 4.78 27.87 50.50
C SER A 69 5.25 28.93 51.49
N ASN A 70 4.60 30.11 51.53
CA ASN A 70 4.88 31.15 52.51
C ASN A 70 4.61 30.70 53.94
N TYR A 71 3.52 29.95 54.18
CA TYR A 71 3.24 29.37 55.49
C TYR A 71 4.35 28.41 55.98
N LEU A 72 4.90 27.59 55.08
CA LEU A 72 6.04 26.72 55.40
C LEU A 72 7.34 27.53 55.62
N ARG A 73 7.55 28.61 54.85
CA ARG A 73 8.74 29.47 54.94
C ARG A 73 8.77 30.27 56.26
N GLU A 74 7.66 30.87 56.66
CA GLU A 74 7.53 31.66 57.91
C GLU A 74 7.72 30.83 59.19
N ARG A 75 7.32 29.56 59.17
CA ARG A 75 7.49 28.63 60.30
C ARG A 75 8.84 27.93 60.33
N SER A 76 9.57 27.92 59.22
CA SER A 76 10.96 27.48 59.18
C SER A 76 11.93 28.57 59.66
N SER A 77 11.60 29.85 59.47
CA SER A 77 12.39 31.00 59.93
C SER A 77 12.10 31.40 61.39
N SER A 78 10.90 31.12 61.89
CA SER A 78 10.58 31.22 63.32
C SER A 78 11.21 30.05 64.08
N GLY A 79 12.48 30.17 64.48
CA GLY A 79 13.22 29.21 65.29
C GLY A 79 12.65 28.90 66.69
N ASN A 80 11.38 29.19 66.95
CA ASN A 80 10.69 28.71 68.14
C ASN A 80 10.13 27.32 67.87
N GLY A 81 10.77 26.32 68.47
CA GLY A 81 10.21 24.99 68.59
C GLY A 81 8.89 25.04 69.36
N ASP A 82 7.77 25.14 68.65
CA ASP A 82 6.50 24.62 69.15
C ASP A 82 6.65 23.09 69.27
N THR A 83 7.15 22.66 70.43
CA THR A 83 7.42 21.28 70.82
C THR A 83 6.16 20.40 70.94
N ASN A 84 5.00 20.89 70.50
CA ASN A 84 3.70 20.22 70.63
C ASN A 84 2.99 19.90 69.31
N GLU A 85 3.62 20.06 68.14
CA GLU A 85 3.04 19.55 66.89
C GLU A 85 3.33 18.05 66.74
N THR A 86 2.37 17.21 67.13
CA THR A 86 2.46 15.75 66.92
C THR A 86 2.14 15.40 65.46
N PHE A 87 3.17 15.19 64.64
CA PHE A 87 3.00 14.76 63.25
C PHE A 87 2.55 13.30 63.16
N PRO A 88 1.63 12.95 62.24
CA PRO A 88 1.16 11.58 62.06
C PRO A 88 2.23 10.65 61.46
N VAL A 89 3.22 11.20 60.75
CA VAL A 89 4.31 10.46 60.12
C VAL A 89 5.62 11.23 60.38
N ILE A 90 6.58 10.59 61.05
CA ILE A 90 7.95 11.09 61.18
C ILE A 90 8.76 10.35 60.12
N VAL A 91 9.09 11.04 59.02
CA VAL A 91 9.81 10.43 57.88
C VAL A 91 11.33 10.60 58.04
N SER A 92 11.79 11.66 58.73
CA SER A 92 13.20 11.92 58.99
C SER A 92 13.45 12.67 60.30
N ASN A 93 14.72 12.73 60.75
CA ASN A 93 15.15 13.48 61.93
C ASN A 93 14.99 15.01 61.78
N LYS A 94 14.61 15.51 60.59
CA LYS A 94 14.34 16.92 60.33
C LYS A 94 12.84 17.20 60.46
N ILE A 95 12.47 18.05 61.42
CA ILE A 95 11.08 18.44 61.72
C ILE A 95 10.41 19.05 60.47
N ASP A 96 11.16 19.79 59.66
CA ASP A 96 10.64 20.48 58.47
C ASP A 96 10.23 19.54 57.33
N GLU A 97 10.91 18.40 57.18
CA GLU A 97 10.59 17.39 56.18
C GLU A 97 9.32 16.62 56.57
N SER A 98 9.19 16.28 57.86
CA SER A 98 7.97 15.67 58.41
C SER A 98 6.76 16.61 58.31
N ARG A 99 6.96 17.94 58.42
CA ARG A 99 5.95 18.98 58.19
C ARG A 99 5.48 19.02 56.73
N ARG A 100 6.40 19.02 55.77
CA ARG A 100 6.09 19.02 54.33
C ARG A 100 5.27 17.81 53.92
N VAL A 101 5.68 16.61 54.36
CA VAL A 101 4.96 15.36 54.05
C VAL A 101 3.58 15.34 54.70
N ALA A 102 3.44 15.80 55.94
CA ALA A 102 2.14 15.86 56.63
C ALA A 102 1.18 16.87 55.99
N LEU A 103 1.69 17.99 55.48
CA LEU A 103 0.89 18.99 54.76
C LEU A 103 0.48 18.49 53.38
N GLY A 104 1.40 17.91 52.60
CA GLY A 104 1.06 17.27 51.32
C GLY A 104 0.00 16.18 51.50
N ALA A 105 0.18 15.27 52.45
CA ALA A 105 -0.81 14.23 52.74
C ALA A 105 -2.17 14.81 53.19
N ALA A 106 -2.20 15.97 53.85
CA ALA A 106 -3.47 16.61 54.24
C ALA A 106 -4.20 17.26 53.05
N VAL A 107 -3.46 17.86 52.11
CA VAL A 107 -4.01 18.49 50.90
C VAL A 107 -4.53 17.43 49.94
N PHE A 108 -3.71 16.45 49.57
CA PHE A 108 -4.11 15.42 48.59
C PHE A 108 -5.20 14.47 49.10
N ASN A 109 -5.35 14.27 50.42
CA ASN A 109 -6.50 13.54 50.99
C ASN A 109 -7.82 14.33 50.96
N GLN A 110 -7.75 15.66 50.80
CA GLN A 110 -8.92 16.54 50.70
C GLN A 110 -9.16 17.03 49.27
N ALA A 111 -8.27 16.66 48.34
CA ALA A 111 -8.34 17.10 46.96
C ALA A 111 -9.53 16.47 46.22
N PRO A 112 -10.24 17.24 45.37
CA PRO A 112 -11.19 16.68 44.42
C PRO A 112 -10.47 15.81 43.38
N SER A 113 -11.21 14.91 42.71
CA SER A 113 -10.63 14.03 41.68
C SER A 113 -10.04 14.80 40.50
N THR A 114 -10.50 16.03 40.24
CA THR A 114 -10.01 16.93 39.18
C THR A 114 -8.69 17.61 39.52
N PHE A 115 -8.22 17.56 40.76
CA PHE A 115 -7.08 18.36 41.22
C PHE A 115 -5.77 18.01 40.49
N LEU A 116 -5.56 16.74 40.16
CA LEU A 116 -4.38 16.33 39.38
C LEU A 116 -4.50 16.75 37.90
N ASP A 117 -5.72 16.76 37.36
CA ASP A 117 -6.01 17.23 36.00
C ASP A 117 -5.81 18.76 35.90
N GLU A 118 -6.19 19.52 36.93
CA GLU A 118 -5.93 20.97 36.99
C GLU A 118 -4.42 21.28 36.99
N PHE A 119 -3.61 20.47 37.67
CA PHE A 119 -2.15 20.58 37.60
C PHE A 119 -1.60 20.23 36.22
N ARG A 120 -2.16 19.19 35.58
CA ARG A 120 -1.79 18.82 34.22
C ARG A 120 -2.10 19.98 33.26
N SER A 121 -3.30 20.54 33.29
CA SER A 121 -3.70 21.69 32.46
C SER A 121 -2.84 22.93 32.72
N LEU A 122 -2.46 23.19 33.98
CA LEU A 122 -1.53 24.28 34.32
C LEU A 122 -0.14 24.06 33.71
N PHE A 123 0.42 22.86 33.81
CA PHE A 123 1.72 22.55 33.19
C PHE A 123 1.65 22.60 31.65
N GLU A 124 0.55 22.13 31.05
CA GLU A 124 0.31 22.23 29.60
C GLU A 124 0.25 23.70 29.16
N ALA A 125 -0.50 24.55 29.88
CA ALA A 125 -0.62 25.98 29.58
C ALA A 125 0.73 26.71 29.69
N LEU A 126 1.51 26.45 30.75
CA LEU A 126 2.84 27.05 30.92
C LEU A 126 3.80 26.66 29.79
N LEU A 127 3.79 25.38 29.39
CA LEU A 127 4.67 24.91 28.33
C LEU A 127 4.23 25.42 26.95
N ARG A 128 2.92 25.51 26.69
CA ARG A 128 2.37 26.14 25.48
C ARG A 128 2.72 27.62 25.37
N ALA A 129 2.61 28.37 26.47
CA ALA A 129 3.02 29.78 26.50
C ALA A 129 4.51 29.95 26.15
N ARG A 130 5.39 29.07 26.66
CA ARG A 130 6.82 29.05 26.28
C ARG A 130 7.03 28.68 24.81
N GLN A 131 6.29 27.69 24.30
CA GLN A 131 6.34 27.29 22.89
C GLN A 131 5.88 28.43 21.97
N ASN A 132 4.80 29.14 22.30
CA ASN A 132 4.30 30.29 21.54
C ASN A 132 5.31 31.43 21.54
N LYS A 133 5.94 31.72 22.69
CA LYS A 133 7.03 32.70 22.76
C LYS A 133 8.20 32.32 21.85
N TRP A 134 8.64 31.06 21.89
CA TRP A 134 9.70 30.57 21.02
C TRP A 134 9.35 30.67 19.53
N LYS A 135 8.11 30.31 19.15
CA LYS A 135 7.63 30.46 17.77
C LYS A 135 7.69 31.92 17.31
N ARG A 136 7.24 32.87 18.15
CA ARG A 136 7.33 34.31 17.84
C ARG A 136 8.77 34.77 17.64
N GLU A 137 9.67 34.39 18.53
CA GLU A 137 11.09 34.76 18.43
C GLU A 137 11.75 34.21 17.16
N ARG A 138 11.39 32.97 16.76
CA ARG A 138 11.90 32.36 15.53
C ARG A 138 11.32 32.97 14.26
N ILE A 139 10.02 33.27 14.21
CA ILE A 139 9.37 33.91 13.06
C ILE A 139 9.99 35.27 12.79
N VAL A 140 10.26 36.07 13.83
CA VAL A 140 10.89 37.39 13.70
C VAL A 140 12.32 37.31 13.13
N ASP A 141 13.06 36.23 13.39
CA ASP A 141 14.39 35.98 12.82
C ASP A 141 14.33 35.52 11.34
N GLU A 142 13.26 34.81 10.94
CA GLU A 142 13.04 34.34 9.55
C GLU A 142 12.36 35.40 8.66
N SER A 143 11.53 36.30 9.22
CA SER A 143 10.64 37.21 8.50
C SER A 143 11.22 38.61 8.23
N MET A 144 12.54 38.74 7.99
CA MET A 144 13.13 40.04 7.63
C MET A 144 12.53 40.67 6.34
N GLU A 145 11.58 40.02 5.65
CA GLU A 145 10.96 40.51 4.41
C GLU A 145 9.41 40.49 4.29
N VAL A 146 8.58 40.10 5.28
CA VAL A 146 7.10 40.25 5.12
C VAL A 146 6.41 40.66 6.43
N GLU A 147 5.85 41.87 6.45
CA GLU A 147 4.88 42.31 7.46
C GLU A 147 3.52 41.68 7.13
N ASP A 148 3.22 40.50 7.68
CA ASP A 148 1.85 40.00 7.73
C ASP A 148 1.27 40.21 9.14
N GLU A 149 0.09 40.84 9.17
CA GLU A 149 -0.70 41.16 10.37
C GLU A 149 -1.14 39.86 11.09
N VAL A 150 -0.61 39.60 12.29
CA VAL A 150 -1.07 38.47 13.12
C VAL A 150 -2.22 38.92 14.03
N GLU A 151 -3.44 38.44 13.75
CA GLU A 151 -4.65 38.57 14.58
C GLU A 151 -4.57 37.76 15.91
N ASP A 152 -3.51 37.88 16.73
CA ASP A 152 -3.35 37.14 18.01
C ASP A 152 -2.96 38.03 19.22
N GLY A 153 -3.46 39.27 19.27
CA GLY A 153 -3.13 40.21 20.35
C GLY A 153 -3.55 39.76 21.77
N ASP A 154 -4.70 39.10 21.91
CA ASP A 154 -5.28 38.75 23.23
C ASP A 154 -4.59 37.54 23.89
N ASN A 155 -4.10 36.57 23.12
CA ASN A 155 -3.39 35.40 23.66
C ASN A 155 -1.97 35.74 24.12
N CYS A 156 -1.32 36.73 23.49
CA CYS A 156 0.05 37.13 23.83
C CYS A 156 0.15 37.75 25.23
N GLU A 157 -0.78 38.62 25.61
CA GLU A 157 -0.78 39.24 26.94
C GLU A 157 -1.02 38.20 28.04
N ALA A 158 -1.92 37.25 27.81
CA ALA A 158 -2.21 36.17 28.75
C ALA A 158 -1.01 35.22 28.95
N ASP A 159 -0.31 34.86 27.87
CA ASP A 159 0.89 34.02 27.91
C ASP A 159 2.05 34.73 28.64
N GLU A 160 2.24 36.03 28.40
CA GLU A 160 3.28 36.82 29.07
C GLU A 160 3.01 37.00 30.57
N LEU A 161 1.74 37.19 30.95
CA LEU A 161 1.34 37.22 32.36
C LEU A 161 1.59 35.88 33.05
N LEU A 162 1.23 34.75 32.42
CA LEU A 162 1.46 33.42 32.97
C LEU A 162 2.95 33.11 33.16
N LEU A 163 3.80 33.50 32.20
CA LEU A 163 5.24 33.33 32.30
C LEU A 163 5.86 34.19 33.40
N SER A 164 5.30 35.37 33.72
CA SER A 164 5.79 36.21 34.82
C SER A 164 5.62 35.58 36.21
N GLU A 165 4.63 34.71 36.37
CA GLU A 165 4.31 34.03 37.63
C GLU A 165 5.05 32.70 37.82
N GLU A 166 5.78 32.22 36.79
CA GLU A 166 6.34 30.87 36.76
C GLU A 166 7.44 30.64 37.81
N ASP A 167 8.32 31.62 38.03
CA ASP A 167 9.42 31.50 38.99
C ASP A 167 8.90 31.38 40.43
N GLN A 168 7.83 32.11 40.76
CA GLN A 168 7.20 32.04 42.07
C GLN A 168 6.51 30.69 42.27
N LEU A 169 5.93 30.14 41.20
CA LEU A 169 5.32 28.81 41.20
C LEU A 169 6.37 27.71 41.39
N TYR A 170 7.47 27.71 40.63
CA TYR A 170 8.52 26.69 40.75
C TYR A 170 9.19 26.73 42.12
N GLN A 171 9.46 27.93 42.67
CA GLN A 171 9.96 28.06 44.04
C GLN A 171 8.96 27.50 45.07
N SER A 172 7.67 27.76 44.89
CA SER A 172 6.63 27.23 45.77
C SER A 172 6.55 25.70 45.69
N LEU A 173 6.59 25.13 44.49
CA LEU A 173 6.61 23.67 44.28
C LEU A 173 7.86 23.01 44.86
N SER A 174 9.03 23.63 44.72
CA SER A 174 10.29 23.17 45.31
C SER A 174 10.23 23.17 46.85
N THR A 175 9.66 24.21 47.47
CA THR A 175 9.49 24.25 48.92
C THR A 175 8.49 23.21 49.44
N LEU A 176 7.45 22.90 48.66
CA LEU A 176 6.43 21.92 49.00
C LEU A 176 6.90 20.48 48.78
N GLY A 177 7.80 20.25 47.81
CA GLY A 177 8.34 18.92 47.47
C GLY A 177 7.29 17.99 46.85
N TRP A 178 6.26 18.53 46.19
CA TRP A 178 5.17 17.74 45.61
C TRP A 178 5.51 17.14 44.24
N LEU A 179 6.45 17.74 43.53
CA LEU A 179 6.87 17.33 42.17
C LEU A 179 7.48 15.93 42.11
N SER A 180 8.34 15.58 43.09
CA SER A 180 9.06 14.30 43.10
C SER A 180 8.19 13.09 43.46
N ASN A 181 7.00 13.30 44.02
CA ASN A 181 6.17 12.23 44.57
C ASN A 181 4.77 12.18 43.95
N GLN A 182 3.98 13.25 44.04
CA GLN A 182 2.55 13.22 43.70
C GLN A 182 2.21 13.87 42.36
N LEU A 183 3.03 14.84 41.92
CA LEU A 183 2.83 15.55 40.64
C LEU A 183 3.71 15.01 39.50
N GLN A 184 4.45 13.92 39.71
CA GLN A 184 5.34 13.36 38.68
C GLN A 184 4.56 12.87 37.44
N THR A 185 3.44 12.18 37.65
CA THR A 185 2.59 11.67 36.56
C THR A 185 1.93 12.79 35.75
N PRO A 186 1.18 13.75 36.35
CA PRO A 186 0.56 14.83 35.58
C PRO A 186 1.59 15.73 34.89
N PHE A 187 2.77 15.92 35.50
CA PHE A 187 3.88 16.65 34.85
C PHE A 187 4.40 15.92 33.61
N ARG A 188 4.61 14.60 33.69
CA ARG A 188 5.07 13.79 32.55
C ARG A 188 4.02 13.70 31.44
N GLU A 189 2.74 13.57 31.79
CA GLU A 189 1.64 13.58 30.81
C GLU A 189 1.55 14.94 30.10
N ALA A 190 1.62 16.05 30.83
CA ALA A 190 1.64 17.39 30.26
C ALA A 190 2.84 17.59 29.33
N LEU A 191 4.04 17.19 29.78
CA LEU A 191 5.27 17.24 28.98
C LEU A 191 5.13 16.45 27.67
N HIS A 192 4.66 15.20 27.74
CA HIS A 192 4.47 14.37 26.56
C HIS A 192 3.39 14.93 25.62
N SER A 193 2.26 15.40 26.17
CA SER A 193 1.16 15.97 25.39
C SER A 193 1.59 17.19 24.57
N VAL A 194 2.25 18.17 25.23
CA VAL A 194 2.71 19.38 24.54
C VAL A 194 3.88 19.09 23.62
N MET A 195 4.78 18.18 23.99
CA MET A 195 5.86 17.74 23.10
C MET A 195 5.33 17.10 21.82
N MET A 196 4.31 16.25 21.94
CA MET A 196 3.64 15.63 20.79
C MET A 196 2.98 16.68 19.88
N GLU A 197 2.28 17.65 20.48
CA GLU A 197 1.65 18.76 19.75
C GLU A 197 2.67 19.67 19.07
N ALA A 198 3.76 20.01 19.76
CA ALA A 198 4.83 20.86 19.26
C ALA A 198 5.56 20.22 18.08
N ILE A 199 6.01 18.98 18.25
CA ILE A 199 6.69 18.20 17.20
C ILE A 199 5.76 18.02 16.01
N LYS A 200 4.49 17.69 16.24
CA LYS A 200 3.50 17.62 15.15
C LYS A 200 3.37 18.96 14.41
N SER A 201 3.32 20.08 15.12
CA SER A 201 3.23 21.41 14.47
C SER A 201 4.48 21.82 13.70
N LEU A 202 5.64 21.25 14.04
CA LEU A 202 6.89 21.52 13.35
C LEU A 202 7.05 20.67 12.09
N ILE A 203 6.55 19.43 12.10
CA ILE A 203 6.97 18.38 11.17
C ILE A 203 5.85 17.90 10.24
N ALA A 204 4.58 18.04 10.65
CA ALA A 204 3.47 17.45 9.93
C ALA A 204 3.34 18.03 8.51
N GLY A 205 3.24 17.15 7.52
CA GLY A 205 3.04 17.50 6.11
C GLY A 205 4.27 18.04 5.36
N ASP A 206 5.42 18.18 6.02
CA ASP A 206 6.68 18.52 5.37
C ASP A 206 7.58 17.28 5.31
N PHE A 207 7.85 16.78 4.11
CA PHE A 207 8.69 15.60 3.88
C PHE A 207 9.98 15.91 3.11
N GLU A 208 10.07 17.10 2.51
CA GLU A 208 11.13 17.49 1.59
C GLU A 208 12.29 18.19 2.30
N THR A 209 12.00 18.94 3.37
CA THR A 209 13.04 19.72 4.05
C THR A 209 13.99 18.83 4.85
N GLU A 210 15.30 19.06 4.67
CA GLU A 210 16.35 18.39 5.44
C GLU A 210 16.52 19.05 6.82
N GLY A 211 16.80 18.24 7.85
CA GLY A 211 17.17 18.72 9.19
C GLY A 211 15.99 18.89 10.15
N MET A 212 14.82 18.31 9.88
CA MET A 212 13.63 18.43 10.74
C MET A 212 13.81 17.73 12.09
N LEU A 213 14.56 16.62 12.11
CA LEU A 213 14.99 15.98 13.35
C LEU A 213 15.91 16.91 14.16
N ASP A 214 16.83 17.61 13.50
CA ASP A 214 17.75 18.52 14.18
C ASP A 214 17.03 19.76 14.72
N GLN A 215 16.08 20.32 13.96
CA GLN A 215 15.18 21.39 14.42
C GLN A 215 14.36 20.96 15.65
N THR A 216 13.92 19.70 15.70
CA THR A 216 13.21 19.14 16.86
C THR A 216 14.11 19.07 18.09
N LEU A 217 15.37 18.66 17.92
CA LEU A 217 16.36 18.58 19.00
C LEU A 217 16.82 19.97 19.46
N GLU A 218 16.88 20.94 18.55
CA GLU A 218 17.13 22.34 18.86
C GLU A 218 15.98 22.92 19.67
N TRP A 219 14.73 22.76 19.21
CA TRP A 219 13.54 23.15 19.96
C TRP A 219 13.52 22.54 21.37
N LYS A 220 13.81 21.24 21.48
CA LYS A 220 13.95 20.56 22.79
C LYS A 220 15.03 21.23 23.65
N SER A 221 16.17 21.60 23.07
CA SER A 221 17.29 22.22 23.80
C SER A 221 17.00 23.66 24.22
N GLN A 222 16.20 24.39 23.46
CA GLN A 222 15.86 25.80 23.73
C GLN A 222 14.62 25.96 24.63
N VAL A 223 13.62 25.07 24.50
CA VAL A 223 12.34 25.18 25.23
C VAL A 223 12.25 24.18 26.38
N LEU A 224 12.41 22.88 26.08
CA LEU A 224 12.17 21.81 27.06
C LEU A 224 13.26 21.74 28.13
N VAL A 225 14.55 21.79 27.75
CA VAL A 225 15.66 21.67 28.71
C VAL A 225 15.63 22.80 29.74
N PRO A 226 15.50 24.09 29.37
CA PRO A 226 15.44 25.16 30.36
C PRO A 226 14.19 25.09 31.23
N TRP A 227 13.05 24.68 30.67
CA TRP A 227 11.80 24.55 31.43
C TRP A 227 11.89 23.43 32.48
N VAL A 228 12.29 22.22 32.07
CA VAL A 228 12.44 21.08 32.99
C VAL A 228 13.50 21.38 34.05
N TYR A 229 14.59 22.06 33.69
CA TYR A 229 15.62 22.49 34.64
C TYR A 229 15.05 23.45 35.71
N SER A 230 14.23 24.43 35.31
CA SER A 230 13.58 25.37 36.23
C SER A 230 12.53 24.70 37.13
N VAL A 231 11.74 23.77 36.60
CA VAL A 231 10.64 23.10 37.34
C VAL A 231 11.20 22.06 38.33
N VAL A 232 12.13 21.22 37.87
CA VAL A 232 12.69 20.08 38.65
C VAL A 232 13.83 20.51 39.57
N GLY A 233 14.60 21.52 39.17
CA GLY A 233 15.80 21.99 39.88
C GLY A 233 17.06 21.17 39.55
N ALA A 234 18.22 21.79 39.77
CA ALA A 234 19.53 21.28 39.34
C ALA A 234 19.87 19.87 39.86
N GLU A 235 19.67 19.62 41.16
CA GLU A 235 20.03 18.34 41.79
C GLU A 235 19.21 17.18 41.24
N ALA A 236 17.90 17.37 41.08
CA ALA A 236 17.00 16.33 40.57
C ALA A 236 17.10 16.15 39.04
N TYR A 237 17.55 17.19 38.30
CA TYR A 237 17.84 17.10 36.87
C TYR A 237 18.98 16.12 36.60
N GLU A 238 20.09 16.26 37.33
CA GLU A 238 21.27 15.41 37.19
C GLU A 238 21.04 14.00 37.74
N CYS A 239 20.48 13.86 38.94
CA CYS A 239 20.27 12.55 39.57
C CYS A 239 19.35 11.63 38.76
N ASN A 240 18.37 12.18 38.04
CA ASN A 240 17.42 11.41 37.25
C ASN A 240 17.76 11.35 35.76
N GLN A 241 18.91 11.88 35.33
CA GLN A 241 19.34 11.89 33.92
C GLN A 241 18.27 12.46 32.96
N TRP A 242 17.65 13.59 33.33
CA TRP A 242 16.56 14.18 32.55
C TRP A 242 16.97 14.54 31.11
N ALA A 243 18.23 14.92 30.88
CA ALA A 243 18.73 15.17 29.52
C ALA A 243 18.50 13.97 28.59
N ALA A 244 18.91 12.76 29.02
CA ALA A 244 18.74 11.54 28.23
C ALA A 244 17.26 11.14 28.09
N GLN A 245 16.44 11.37 29.12
CA GLN A 245 15.00 11.10 29.06
C GLN A 245 14.30 12.02 28.05
N LEU A 246 14.69 13.30 27.99
CA LEU A 246 14.14 14.26 27.03
C LEU A 246 14.62 13.97 25.60
N ASP A 247 15.87 13.56 25.41
CA ASP A 247 16.38 13.13 24.11
C ASP A 247 15.61 11.91 23.58
N TYR A 248 15.38 10.92 24.44
CA TYR A 248 14.57 9.75 24.12
C TYR A 248 13.13 10.14 23.80
N ALA A 249 12.48 10.91 24.67
CA ALA A 249 11.07 11.25 24.52
C ALA A 249 10.81 12.13 23.29
N ALA A 250 11.71 13.08 22.97
CA ALA A 250 11.60 13.87 21.75
C ALA A 250 11.75 13.01 20.49
N SER A 251 12.71 12.08 20.49
CA SER A 251 12.88 11.13 19.38
C SER A 251 11.69 10.16 19.26
N GLU A 252 11.11 9.72 20.38
CA GLU A 252 9.91 8.88 20.43
C GLU A 252 8.69 9.60 19.84
N CYS A 253 8.43 10.85 20.25
CA CYS A 253 7.37 11.67 19.68
C CYS A 253 7.57 11.91 18.18
N PHE A 254 8.81 12.19 17.74
CA PHE A 254 9.14 12.34 16.32
C PHE A 254 8.76 11.09 15.52
N VAL A 255 9.16 9.92 16.01
CA VAL A 255 8.83 8.63 15.38
C VAL A 255 7.31 8.44 15.32
N HIS A 256 6.58 8.76 16.39
CA HIS A 256 5.12 8.64 16.41
C HIS A 256 4.41 9.56 15.40
N VAL A 257 4.85 10.81 15.20
CA VAL A 257 4.29 11.68 14.15
C VAL A 257 4.49 11.01 12.79
N ARG A 258 5.74 10.66 12.47
CA ARG A 258 6.09 10.09 11.17
C ARG A 258 5.46 8.74 10.92
N MET A 259 5.25 7.93 11.96
CA MET A 259 4.54 6.66 11.87
C MET A 259 3.10 6.82 11.36
N ASN A 260 2.40 7.87 11.81
CA ASN A 260 1.02 8.14 11.37
C ASN A 260 0.96 8.64 9.92
N GLU A 261 2.05 9.22 9.42
CA GLU A 261 2.18 9.81 8.09
C GLU A 261 2.89 8.88 7.09
N LEU A 262 3.22 7.64 7.47
CA LEU A 262 4.03 6.72 6.65
C LEU A 262 3.46 6.50 5.25
N PHE A 263 2.14 6.40 5.12
CA PHE A 263 1.52 6.16 3.83
C PHE A 263 1.74 7.34 2.88
N ASP A 264 1.61 8.57 3.39
CA ASP A 264 1.79 9.80 2.62
C ASP A 264 3.28 9.98 2.29
N LEU A 265 4.16 9.73 3.27
CA LEU A 265 5.61 9.68 3.08
C LEU A 265 6.04 8.66 2.00
N VAL A 266 5.38 7.52 1.88
CA VAL A 266 5.65 6.54 0.80
C VAL A 266 5.10 7.01 -0.55
N THR A 267 3.97 7.69 -0.55
CA THR A 267 3.34 8.18 -1.78
C THR A 267 4.16 9.30 -2.41
N ASP A 268 4.74 10.18 -1.59
CA ASP A 268 5.57 11.32 -2.03
C ASP A 268 7.04 10.94 -2.29
N TYR A 269 7.39 9.65 -2.24
CA TYR A 269 8.73 9.19 -2.62
C TYR A 269 8.94 9.38 -4.14
N PRO A 270 10.07 9.96 -4.61
CA PRO A 270 11.37 10.11 -3.94
C PRO A 270 11.63 11.44 -3.22
N GLU A 271 10.73 12.41 -3.30
CA GLU A 271 10.90 13.75 -2.71
C GLU A 271 10.95 13.65 -1.17
N SER A 272 10.25 12.68 -0.59
CA SER A 272 10.24 12.37 0.85
C SER A 272 11.49 11.67 1.40
N LEU A 273 12.54 11.42 0.59
CA LEU A 273 13.75 10.70 1.00
C LEU A 273 14.45 11.28 2.26
N PRO A 274 14.56 12.62 2.44
CA PRO A 274 15.08 13.21 3.67
C PRO A 274 14.35 12.74 4.92
N ALA A 275 13.01 12.81 4.92
CA ALA A 275 12.18 12.39 6.04
C ALA A 275 12.35 10.89 6.36
N VAL A 276 12.55 10.04 5.34
CA VAL A 276 12.82 8.60 5.51
C VAL A 276 14.13 8.38 6.27
N ARG A 277 15.20 9.09 5.90
CA ARG A 277 16.52 8.97 6.55
C ARG A 277 16.50 9.49 7.98
N GLU A 278 15.79 10.58 8.23
CA GLU A 278 15.62 11.10 9.58
C GLU A 278 14.81 10.16 10.47
N LEU A 279 13.74 9.56 9.93
CA LEU A 279 12.99 8.53 10.63
C LEU A 279 13.86 7.33 10.97
N GLN A 280 14.73 6.89 10.06
CA GLN A 280 15.71 5.83 10.33
C GLN A 280 16.64 6.21 11.49
N LEU A 281 17.21 7.42 11.48
CA LEU A 281 18.08 7.91 12.55
C LEU A 281 17.34 8.00 13.90
N ALA A 282 16.09 8.44 13.90
CA ALA A 282 15.25 8.51 15.09
C ALA A 282 14.92 7.11 15.64
N LEU A 283 14.61 6.14 14.76
CA LEU A 283 14.37 4.74 15.14
C LEU A 283 15.62 4.07 15.72
N ASP A 284 16.81 4.38 15.19
CA ASP A 284 18.07 3.88 15.74
C ASP A 284 18.34 4.41 17.16
N ARG A 285 17.80 5.59 17.51
CA ARG A 285 17.91 6.20 18.86
C ARG A 285 16.87 5.66 19.85
N THR A 286 15.65 5.37 19.41
CA THR A 286 14.53 4.96 20.28
C THR A 286 14.46 3.43 20.50
N GLY A 287 15.12 2.64 19.65
CA GLY A 287 15.31 1.21 19.85
C GLY A 287 14.19 0.31 19.31
N ARG A 288 14.37 -1.00 19.49
CA ARG A 288 13.65 -2.08 18.76
C ARG A 288 12.14 -2.16 18.95
N ILE A 289 11.61 -1.63 20.05
CA ILE A 289 10.18 -1.77 20.42
C ILE A 289 9.29 -1.15 19.34
N PHE A 290 9.77 -0.09 18.70
CA PHE A 290 9.03 0.64 17.69
C PHE A 290 8.89 -0.10 16.37
N TYR A 291 9.76 -1.05 16.03
CA TYR A 291 9.69 -1.76 14.74
C TYR A 291 8.48 -2.70 14.65
N GLU A 292 8.06 -3.31 15.76
CA GLU A 292 6.86 -4.17 15.79
C GLU A 292 5.59 -3.33 15.63
N THR A 293 5.48 -2.23 16.40
CA THR A 293 4.39 -1.27 16.28
C THR A 293 4.33 -0.65 14.89
N LEU A 294 5.49 -0.27 14.33
CA LEU A 294 5.64 0.25 12.97
C LEU A 294 5.08 -0.73 11.94
N ALA A 295 5.48 -2.00 12.02
CA ALA A 295 5.03 -3.03 11.09
C ALA A 295 3.52 -3.22 11.15
N PHE A 296 2.94 -3.16 12.35
CA PHE A 296 1.51 -3.32 12.57
C PHE A 296 0.70 -2.14 12.03
N GLU A 297 1.05 -0.91 12.41
CA GLU A 297 0.37 0.31 11.96
C GLU A 297 0.46 0.49 10.44
N TRP A 298 1.65 0.26 9.87
CA TRP A 298 1.84 0.38 8.42
C TRP A 298 1.05 -0.69 7.65
N ARG A 299 1.00 -1.92 8.16
CA ARG A 299 0.15 -2.96 7.56
C ARG A 299 -1.32 -2.54 7.58
N GLN A 300 -1.80 -1.98 8.68
CA GLN A 300 -3.18 -1.48 8.75
C GLN A 300 -3.42 -0.35 7.75
N ALA A 301 -2.49 0.59 7.63
CA ALA A 301 -2.59 1.68 6.67
C ALA A 301 -2.67 1.16 5.23
N LEU A 302 -1.83 0.19 4.84
CA LEU A 302 -1.88 -0.43 3.52
C LEU A 302 -3.21 -1.15 3.27
N VAL A 303 -3.71 -1.92 4.25
CA VAL A 303 -4.99 -2.63 4.12
C VAL A 303 -6.16 -1.66 3.98
N GLN A 304 -6.17 -0.57 4.74
CA GLN A 304 -7.27 0.40 4.74
C GLN A 304 -7.27 1.32 3.52
N ARG A 305 -6.09 1.80 3.09
CA ARG A 305 -5.94 2.85 2.06
C ARG A 305 -5.60 2.32 0.67
N LEU A 306 -4.94 1.16 0.55
CA LEU A 306 -4.45 0.63 -0.74
C LEU A 306 -5.21 -0.62 -1.20
N ILE A 307 -5.49 -1.55 -0.28
CA ILE A 307 -6.03 -2.87 -0.59
C ILE A 307 -7.56 -2.82 -0.60
N HIS A 308 -8.12 -2.14 -1.60
CA HIS A 308 -9.57 -2.13 -1.81
C HIS A 308 -9.94 -2.31 -3.30
N PRO A 309 -11.12 -2.87 -3.62
CA PRO A 309 -11.52 -3.16 -5.01
C PRO A 309 -11.58 -1.93 -5.92
N GLY A 310 -11.79 -0.74 -5.36
CA GLY A 310 -11.84 0.51 -6.13
C GLY A 310 -10.48 1.07 -6.58
N ALA A 311 -9.36 0.49 -6.12
CA ALA A 311 -8.02 0.93 -6.51
C ALA A 311 -7.60 0.25 -7.82
N GLN A 312 -7.02 1.06 -8.73
CA GLN A 312 -6.44 0.57 -9.98
C GLN A 312 -5.18 -0.23 -9.70
N THR A 313 -4.96 -1.31 -10.46
CA THR A 313 -3.82 -2.20 -10.24
C THR A 313 -2.47 -1.52 -10.47
N SER A 314 -2.39 -0.58 -11.42
CA SER A 314 -1.21 0.27 -11.65
C SER A 314 -0.81 1.04 -10.40
N GLN A 315 -1.74 1.78 -9.80
CA GLN A 315 -1.50 2.56 -8.59
C GLN A 315 -1.04 1.70 -7.40
N ILE A 316 -1.59 0.49 -7.28
CA ILE A 316 -1.17 -0.44 -6.22
C ILE A 316 0.27 -0.90 -6.43
N ILE A 317 0.67 -1.16 -7.68
CA ILE A 317 2.04 -1.53 -8.03
C ILE A 317 3.00 -0.36 -7.75
N ASP A 318 2.64 0.86 -8.12
CA ASP A 318 3.47 2.06 -7.91
C ASP A 318 3.74 2.30 -6.42
N VAL A 319 2.69 2.30 -5.59
CA VAL A 319 2.82 2.44 -4.14
C VAL A 319 3.59 1.26 -3.54
N TYR A 320 3.45 0.05 -4.09
CA TYR A 320 4.21 -1.12 -3.65
C TYR A 320 5.72 -0.98 -3.95
N ILE A 321 6.09 -0.46 -5.12
CA ILE A 321 7.48 -0.17 -5.48
C ILE A 321 8.06 0.91 -4.55
N ASN A 322 7.33 1.98 -4.31
CA ASN A 322 7.77 3.03 -3.38
C ASN A 322 7.91 2.49 -1.95
N THR A 323 6.98 1.64 -1.51
CA THR A 323 7.05 0.96 -0.20
C THR A 323 8.32 0.12 -0.09
N ILE A 324 8.70 -0.61 -1.13
CA ILE A 324 9.95 -1.38 -1.19
C ILE A 324 11.17 -0.46 -1.06
N LYS A 325 11.20 0.64 -1.82
CA LYS A 325 12.32 1.60 -1.82
C LYS A 325 12.50 2.24 -0.45
N VAL A 326 11.42 2.73 0.15
CA VAL A 326 11.42 3.32 1.50
C VAL A 326 11.87 2.30 2.55
N LEU A 327 11.34 1.07 2.53
CA LEU A 327 11.69 0.04 3.49
C LEU A 327 13.16 -0.41 3.38
N ARG A 328 13.73 -0.41 2.17
CA ARG A 328 15.16 -0.71 1.97
C ARG A 328 16.07 0.37 2.54
N GLU A 329 15.68 1.64 2.42
CA GLU A 329 16.45 2.74 3.00
C GLU A 329 16.35 2.71 4.54
N MET A 330 15.16 2.46 5.10
CA MET A 330 14.95 2.40 6.55
C MET A 330 15.59 1.17 7.21
N ASP A 331 15.34 -0.02 6.66
CA ASP A 331 15.79 -1.30 7.19
C ASP A 331 16.59 -2.11 6.14
N PRO A 332 17.92 -1.94 6.12
CA PRO A 332 18.80 -2.72 5.24
C PRO A 332 18.77 -4.23 5.49
N SER A 333 18.14 -4.72 6.57
CA SER A 333 18.05 -6.16 6.85
C SER A 333 17.02 -6.89 5.97
N GLY A 334 16.01 -6.18 5.47
CA GLY A 334 14.93 -6.71 4.64
C GLY A 334 13.82 -7.45 5.40
N GLU A 335 13.91 -7.57 6.73
CA GLU A 335 12.92 -8.31 7.53
C GLU A 335 11.58 -7.56 7.62
N LEU A 336 11.61 -6.24 7.85
CA LEU A 336 10.41 -5.41 7.90
C LEU A 336 9.65 -5.42 6.56
N LEU A 337 10.41 -5.42 5.45
CA LEU A 337 9.86 -5.51 4.10
C LEU A 337 8.98 -6.74 3.91
N GLN A 338 9.44 -7.92 4.33
CA GLN A 338 8.66 -9.14 4.18
C GLN A 338 7.34 -9.10 4.97
N VAL A 339 7.38 -8.55 6.18
CA VAL A 339 6.25 -8.53 7.12
C VAL A 339 5.19 -7.49 6.74
N VAL A 340 5.60 -6.32 6.26
CA VAL A 340 4.68 -5.21 5.89
C VAL A 340 4.04 -5.47 4.52
N THR A 341 4.80 -6.00 3.57
CA THR A 341 4.33 -6.19 2.19
C THR A 341 3.48 -7.44 1.95
N GLN A 342 3.47 -8.39 2.89
CA GLN A 342 2.72 -9.65 2.75
C GLN A 342 1.27 -9.48 2.26
N PRO A 343 0.40 -8.62 2.86
CA PRO A 343 -0.98 -8.49 2.40
C PRO A 343 -1.10 -7.90 0.99
N VAL A 344 -0.19 -7.02 0.59
CA VAL A 344 -0.16 -6.46 -0.78
C VAL A 344 0.17 -7.57 -1.77
N ARG A 345 1.15 -8.42 -1.46
CA ARG A 345 1.53 -9.58 -2.30
C ARG A 345 0.39 -10.59 -2.45
N GLU A 346 -0.30 -10.90 -1.36
CA GLU A 346 -1.46 -11.80 -1.38
C GLU A 346 -2.62 -11.22 -2.21
N TYR A 347 -2.85 -9.91 -2.13
CA TYR A 347 -3.88 -9.24 -2.90
C TYR A 347 -3.57 -9.20 -4.40
N LEU A 348 -2.34 -8.83 -4.79
CA LEU A 348 -1.92 -8.77 -6.19
C LEU A 348 -1.94 -10.16 -6.85
N ARG A 349 -1.62 -11.23 -6.11
CA ARG A 349 -1.74 -12.61 -6.61
C ARG A 349 -3.18 -13.00 -6.96
N GLY A 350 -4.17 -12.42 -6.29
CA GLY A 350 -5.59 -12.67 -6.56
C GLY A 350 -6.15 -11.91 -7.75
N ARG A 351 -5.40 -10.96 -8.33
CA ARG A 351 -5.85 -10.09 -9.41
C ARG A 351 -5.33 -10.55 -10.77
N ASN A 352 -6.25 -10.87 -11.68
CA ASN A 352 -5.93 -11.41 -13.01
C ASN A 352 -5.24 -10.37 -13.93
N ASP A 353 -5.52 -9.08 -13.73
CA ASP A 353 -4.99 -7.96 -14.53
C ASP A 353 -3.56 -7.56 -14.14
N CYS A 354 -3.03 -8.07 -13.03
CA CYS A 354 -1.80 -7.55 -12.46
C CYS A 354 -0.55 -7.85 -13.28
N VAL A 355 -0.47 -9.04 -13.88
CA VAL A 355 0.65 -9.41 -14.76
C VAL A 355 0.71 -8.48 -15.97
N ARG A 356 -0.45 -8.20 -16.57
CA ARG A 356 -0.56 -7.27 -17.70
C ARG A 356 -0.11 -5.87 -17.30
N CYS A 357 -0.59 -5.34 -16.17
CA CYS A 357 -0.17 -4.01 -15.70
C CYS A 357 1.34 -3.91 -15.47
N ILE A 358 1.97 -4.94 -14.89
CA ILE A 358 3.43 -4.98 -14.69
C ILE A 358 4.15 -5.00 -16.04
N ILE A 359 3.71 -5.83 -16.98
CA ILE A 359 4.33 -5.90 -18.32
C ILE A 359 4.17 -4.57 -19.05
N THR A 360 2.97 -4.00 -19.06
CA THR A 360 2.72 -2.69 -19.66
C THR A 360 3.65 -1.64 -19.07
N SER A 361 3.79 -1.59 -17.74
CA SER A 361 4.74 -0.68 -17.06
C SER A 361 6.21 -0.99 -17.38
N LEU A 362 6.60 -2.25 -17.59
CA LEU A 362 7.97 -2.60 -18.02
C LEU A 362 8.25 -2.23 -19.48
N THR A 363 7.23 -2.21 -20.33
CA THR A 363 7.35 -1.97 -21.78
C THR A 363 7.06 -0.53 -22.19
N ASP A 364 6.53 0.29 -21.29
CA ASP A 364 6.19 1.68 -21.56
C ASP A 364 7.40 2.57 -21.24
N GLU A 365 7.92 3.28 -22.25
CA GLU A 365 9.09 4.14 -22.08
C GLU A 365 8.73 5.52 -21.47
N GLU A 366 7.48 5.97 -21.64
CA GLU A 366 7.02 7.28 -21.18
C GLU A 366 6.26 7.18 -19.85
N GLY A 367 5.47 6.11 -19.66
CA GLY A 367 4.68 5.85 -18.44
C GLY A 367 5.24 4.75 -17.52
N GLY A 368 6.26 4.00 -17.94
CA GLY A 368 6.84 2.88 -17.17
C GLY A 368 7.80 3.26 -16.05
N GLY A 369 8.19 4.54 -16.01
CA GLY A 369 8.94 5.21 -14.94
C GLY A 369 9.91 4.31 -14.19
N ASP A 370 9.54 3.95 -12.96
CA ASP A 370 10.40 3.25 -12.02
C ASP A 370 10.74 1.81 -12.40
N LEU A 371 9.81 1.06 -12.99
CA LEU A 371 10.07 -0.35 -13.36
C LEU A 371 10.96 -0.44 -14.60
N TYR A 372 10.77 0.45 -15.56
CA TYR A 372 11.62 0.54 -16.74
C TYR A 372 13.04 0.99 -16.38
N GLU A 373 13.19 1.94 -15.45
CA GLU A 373 14.52 2.35 -14.95
C GLU A 373 15.22 1.24 -14.15
N GLU A 374 14.49 0.46 -13.33
CA GLU A 374 15.04 -0.74 -12.67
C GLU A 374 15.47 -1.81 -13.69
N LEU A 375 14.79 -1.92 -14.84
CA LEU A 375 15.17 -2.82 -15.93
C LEU A 375 16.49 -2.38 -16.60
N LYS A 376 16.71 -1.06 -16.76
CA LYS A 376 17.93 -0.49 -17.36
C LYS A 376 19.19 -0.58 -16.49
N ARG A 377 19.06 -0.80 -15.18
CA ARG A 377 20.20 -0.83 -14.27
C ARG A 377 21.21 -1.91 -14.68
N GLN A 378 22.46 -1.51 -14.89
CA GLN A 378 23.54 -2.40 -15.34
C GLN A 378 24.03 -3.39 -14.27
N ASP A 379 23.78 -3.10 -12.99
CA ASP A 379 24.13 -3.97 -11.84
C ASP A 379 23.14 -5.14 -11.63
N ALA A 380 22.23 -5.30 -12.59
CA ALA A 380 21.21 -6.33 -12.67
C ALA A 380 21.78 -7.74 -12.73
N LYS A 381 21.67 -8.51 -11.63
CA LYS A 381 21.83 -9.97 -11.73
C LYS A 381 20.66 -10.59 -12.51
N PRO A 382 20.89 -11.58 -13.39
CA PRO A 382 19.83 -12.40 -13.97
C PRO A 382 18.98 -13.04 -12.86
N LEU A 383 17.67 -13.09 -13.05
CA LEU A 383 16.71 -13.67 -12.11
C LEU A 383 16.96 -15.16 -11.84
N GLU A 384 17.56 -15.88 -12.81
CA GLU A 384 17.97 -17.28 -12.66
C GLU A 384 19.11 -17.44 -11.64
N GLU A 385 20.08 -16.52 -11.60
CA GLU A 385 21.16 -16.54 -10.61
C GLU A 385 20.67 -16.11 -9.22
N ALA A 386 19.74 -15.15 -9.15
CA ALA A 386 19.14 -14.70 -7.89
C ALA A 386 18.31 -15.79 -7.19
N GLN A 387 17.77 -16.76 -7.94
CA GLN A 387 17.03 -17.92 -7.40
C GLN A 387 17.97 -19.06 -6.98
N LEU A 388 19.11 -19.24 -7.63
CA LEU A 388 20.11 -20.26 -7.29
C LEU A 388 20.94 -19.90 -6.06
N ASP A 389 21.14 -18.60 -5.80
CA ASP A 389 21.77 -18.08 -4.57
C ASP A 389 20.96 -18.43 -3.29
N GLU A 390 19.70 -18.89 -3.39
CA GLU A 390 18.90 -19.32 -2.23
C GLU A 390 19.22 -20.74 -1.74
N GLU A 391 19.67 -21.66 -2.62
CA GLU A 391 19.88 -23.08 -2.27
C GLU A 391 21.35 -23.54 -2.35
N ASP A 392 22.19 -22.98 -3.23
CA ASP A 392 23.52 -23.55 -3.53
C ASP A 392 24.72 -22.82 -2.88
N GLU A 393 24.54 -21.63 -2.29
CA GLU A 393 25.57 -20.91 -1.53
C GLU A 393 25.45 -21.06 0.01
N GLU A 394 24.66 -22.02 0.52
CA GLU A 394 24.84 -22.45 1.90
C GLU A 394 26.11 -23.32 1.99
N GLU A 395 27.24 -22.69 2.28
CA GLU A 395 28.40 -23.41 2.82
C GLU A 395 27.91 -24.35 3.94
N PRO A 396 28.28 -25.64 3.92
CA PRO A 396 27.77 -26.61 4.88
C PRO A 396 28.00 -26.07 6.29
N PRO A 397 26.99 -26.11 7.18
CA PRO A 397 27.05 -25.43 8.46
C PRO A 397 28.28 -25.89 9.23
N THR A 398 29.21 -24.96 9.44
CA THR A 398 30.38 -25.19 10.28
C THR A 398 29.94 -25.39 11.74
N PHE A 399 30.78 -25.96 12.60
CA PHE A 399 30.40 -26.31 13.99
C PHE A 399 30.06 -25.08 14.88
N ASP A 400 30.31 -23.88 14.36
CA ASP A 400 30.01 -22.56 14.89
C ASP A 400 28.76 -21.90 14.28
N TRP A 401 28.02 -22.61 13.40
CA TRP A 401 26.74 -22.16 12.90
C TRP A 401 25.76 -21.96 14.06
N GLN A 402 25.32 -20.71 14.25
CA GLN A 402 24.24 -20.35 15.16
C GLN A 402 23.07 -19.83 14.33
N PRO A 403 21.83 -20.20 14.66
CA PRO A 403 20.66 -19.65 14.00
C PRO A 403 20.69 -18.12 14.09
N PRO A 404 20.29 -17.41 13.03
CA PRO A 404 20.27 -15.96 13.06
C PRO A 404 19.41 -15.48 14.25
N PRO A 405 19.89 -14.50 15.04
CA PRO A 405 19.12 -14.01 16.17
C PRO A 405 17.76 -13.50 15.68
N SER A 406 16.69 -13.71 16.45
CA SER A 406 15.37 -13.15 16.15
C SER A 406 15.45 -11.64 15.83
N ILE A 407 14.49 -11.10 15.07
CA ILE A 407 14.36 -9.66 14.78
C ILE A 407 14.54 -8.78 16.03
N LEU A 408 14.11 -9.30 17.20
CA LEU A 408 14.21 -8.69 18.51
C LEU A 408 15.62 -8.64 19.11
N GLN A 409 16.59 -9.37 18.55
CA GLN A 409 17.96 -9.51 19.05
C GLN A 409 19.04 -8.82 18.17
N ARG A 410 18.70 -8.34 16.96
CA ARG A 410 19.72 -7.92 15.97
C ARG A 410 20.12 -6.44 15.91
N ARG A 411 19.29 -5.46 16.33
CA ARG A 411 19.68 -4.02 16.32
C ARG A 411 19.38 -3.18 17.60
N GLY A 412 20.30 -3.04 18.56
CA GLY A 412 19.97 -2.32 19.82
C GLY A 412 20.89 -2.55 21.04
N VAL A 413 21.73 -1.55 21.29
CA VAL A 413 22.23 -1.02 22.59
C VAL A 413 22.06 -1.89 23.85
N ILE A 414 23.06 -2.73 24.14
CA ILE A 414 23.56 -2.97 25.52
C ILE A 414 25.11 -3.00 25.51
N THR A 415 25.73 -3.33 24.39
CA THR A 415 27.18 -3.19 24.20
C THR A 415 27.40 -2.14 23.11
N GLY A 416 28.04 -1.02 23.42
CA GLY A 416 28.28 0.12 22.51
C GLY A 416 29.18 -0.15 21.30
N GLN A 417 29.02 -1.31 20.64
CA GLN A 417 29.58 -1.61 19.35
C GLN A 417 28.45 -1.58 18.32
N VAL A 418 28.47 -0.55 17.47
CA VAL A 418 27.75 -0.55 16.19
C VAL A 418 28.44 -1.59 15.31
N GLY A 419 28.07 -2.86 15.49
CA GLY A 419 28.59 -3.96 14.69
C GLY A 419 28.05 -3.81 13.27
N LYS A 420 28.95 -3.62 12.30
CA LYS A 420 28.61 -3.79 10.87
C LYS A 420 27.99 -5.18 10.70
N VAL A 421 26.74 -5.21 10.26
CA VAL A 421 26.01 -6.45 9.97
C VAL A 421 26.75 -7.18 8.85
N SER A 422 27.23 -8.40 9.13
CA SER A 422 27.79 -9.29 8.11
C SER A 422 26.67 -9.73 7.16
N SER A 423 26.62 -9.07 6.00
CA SER A 423 26.53 -9.60 4.63
C SER A 423 25.95 -10.99 4.31
N SER A 424 25.05 -11.58 5.11
CA SER A 424 24.28 -12.78 4.69
C SER A 424 22.83 -12.45 4.31
N SER A 425 22.36 -11.22 4.57
CA SER A 425 21.06 -10.72 4.08
C SER A 425 21.26 -9.71 2.95
N ARG A 426 21.83 -10.15 1.82
CA ARG A 426 21.47 -9.59 0.50
C ARG A 426 20.13 -10.20 0.00
N ARG A 427 19.38 -10.85 0.90
CA ARG A 427 18.14 -11.63 0.66
C ARG A 427 16.89 -10.75 0.60
N ALA A 428 16.94 -9.68 -0.18
CA ALA A 428 15.75 -9.11 -0.78
C ALA A 428 16.12 -8.91 -2.23
N GLY A 429 15.81 -9.90 -3.06
CA GLY A 429 16.07 -9.81 -4.49
C GLY A 429 15.53 -8.49 -5.04
N ASP A 430 16.03 -8.08 -6.21
CA ASP A 430 15.62 -6.87 -6.89
C ASP A 430 14.09 -6.65 -6.91
N ILE A 431 13.62 -5.40 -7.02
CA ILE A 431 12.19 -5.05 -7.07
C ILE A 431 11.46 -5.94 -8.06
N LEU A 432 12.08 -6.15 -9.23
CA LEU A 432 11.61 -7.07 -10.27
C LEU A 432 11.54 -8.53 -9.80
N SER A 433 12.54 -9.03 -9.10
CA SER A 433 12.50 -10.40 -8.56
C SER A 433 11.42 -10.58 -7.50
N MET A 434 11.15 -9.55 -6.67
CA MET A 434 10.07 -9.59 -5.69
C MET A 434 8.72 -9.54 -6.37
N LEU A 435 8.56 -8.76 -7.44
CA LEU A 435 7.35 -8.73 -8.25
C LEU A 435 7.13 -10.07 -8.97
N VAL A 436 8.14 -10.59 -9.66
CA VAL A 436 8.09 -11.89 -10.36
C VAL A 436 7.85 -13.04 -9.37
N GLY A 437 8.42 -12.97 -8.16
CA GLY A 437 8.17 -13.93 -7.08
C GLY A 437 6.73 -13.95 -6.56
N ILE A 438 5.92 -12.91 -6.79
CA ILE A 438 4.49 -12.91 -6.45
C ILE A 438 3.70 -13.83 -7.39
N TYR A 439 4.09 -13.89 -8.68
CA TYR A 439 3.40 -14.62 -9.75
C TYR A 439 3.94 -16.02 -9.99
N GLY A 440 5.23 -16.26 -9.76
CA GLY A 440 5.86 -17.58 -9.84
C GLY A 440 6.08 -18.12 -11.26
N SER A 441 5.39 -17.62 -12.30
CA SER A 441 5.57 -18.04 -13.69
C SER A 441 6.24 -16.98 -14.55
N LYS A 442 7.15 -17.41 -15.44
CA LYS A 442 7.96 -16.55 -16.33
C LYS A 442 7.36 -16.38 -17.73
N GLU A 443 6.21 -17.02 -18.03
CA GLU A 443 5.77 -17.28 -19.42
C GLU A 443 4.66 -16.35 -19.95
N LEU A 444 4.19 -15.37 -19.16
CA LEU A 444 3.04 -14.53 -19.53
C LEU A 444 3.37 -13.22 -20.28
N PHE A 445 4.54 -13.12 -20.90
CA PHE A 445 4.92 -11.94 -21.67
C PHE A 445 4.30 -11.99 -23.08
N LEU A 446 3.25 -11.19 -23.29
CA LEU A 446 2.69 -10.96 -24.62
C LEU A 446 2.90 -9.51 -25.04
N LEU A 447 3.46 -9.34 -26.24
CA LEU A 447 3.60 -8.04 -26.89
C LEU A 447 2.22 -7.61 -27.40
N SER A 448 1.73 -6.46 -26.92
CA SER A 448 0.43 -5.90 -27.33
C SER A 448 0.50 -5.07 -28.62
N ASN A 449 1.69 -4.72 -29.08
CA ASN A 449 1.84 -3.76 -30.18
C ASN A 449 2.28 -4.48 -31.47
N LEU A 450 1.38 -4.49 -32.45
CA LEU A 450 1.59 -5.03 -33.81
C LEU A 450 2.04 -3.94 -34.80
N GLU A 451 2.52 -2.79 -34.32
CA GLU A 451 3.04 -1.75 -35.20
C GLU A 451 4.31 -2.23 -35.93
N TYR A 452 4.42 -1.93 -37.22
CA TYR A 452 5.53 -2.34 -38.09
C TYR A 452 6.91 -1.74 -37.72
N ASN A 453 6.99 -0.97 -36.64
CA ASN A 453 8.23 -0.45 -36.09
C ASN A 453 8.71 -1.37 -34.95
N THR A 454 9.58 -2.32 -35.29
CA THR A 454 10.12 -3.30 -34.35
C THR A 454 11.29 -2.78 -33.52
N ASP A 455 11.86 -1.62 -33.83
CA ASP A 455 13.12 -1.16 -33.20
C ASP A 455 12.97 -0.95 -31.69
N ALA A 456 11.85 -0.37 -31.25
CA ALA A 456 11.54 -0.20 -29.84
C ALA A 456 11.29 -1.55 -29.14
N GLU A 457 10.59 -2.48 -29.80
CA GLU A 457 10.30 -3.81 -29.25
C GLU A 457 11.56 -4.69 -29.16
N VAL A 458 12.51 -4.55 -30.10
CA VAL A 458 13.82 -5.20 -30.01
C VAL A 458 14.60 -4.68 -28.80
N HIS A 459 14.64 -3.36 -28.59
CA HIS A 459 15.32 -2.76 -27.44
C HIS A 459 14.73 -3.25 -26.11
N LYS A 460 13.39 -3.27 -25.99
CA LYS A 460 12.71 -3.79 -24.80
C LYS A 460 13.03 -5.26 -24.55
N LEU A 461 13.08 -6.07 -25.62
CA LEU A 461 13.37 -7.49 -25.54
C LEU A 461 14.82 -7.76 -25.11
N GLU A 462 15.78 -6.94 -25.54
CA GLU A 462 17.18 -7.01 -25.08
C GLU A 462 17.28 -6.71 -23.58
N LEU A 463 16.57 -5.70 -23.07
CA LEU A 463 16.53 -5.39 -21.65
C LEU A 463 15.89 -6.53 -20.83
N LEU A 464 14.80 -7.12 -21.34
CA LEU A 464 14.17 -8.28 -20.71
C LEU A 464 15.10 -9.51 -20.72
N LYS A 465 15.86 -9.75 -21.79
CA LYS A 465 16.85 -10.84 -21.87
C LYS A 465 17.92 -10.75 -20.80
N LEU A 466 18.39 -9.54 -20.46
CA LEU A 466 19.36 -9.34 -19.39
C LEU A 466 18.84 -9.81 -18.02
N ARG A 467 17.52 -9.73 -17.79
CA ARG A 467 16.90 -10.06 -16.51
C ARG A 467 16.32 -11.47 -16.45
N PHE A 468 15.55 -11.88 -17.45
CA PHE A 468 14.79 -13.15 -17.46
C PHE A 468 15.55 -14.32 -18.10
N GLY A 469 16.70 -14.06 -18.73
CA GLY A 469 17.46 -15.04 -19.49
C GLY A 469 16.93 -15.23 -20.91
N GLU A 470 17.76 -15.80 -21.79
CA GLU A 470 17.44 -15.98 -23.21
C GLU A 470 16.45 -17.12 -23.48
N SER A 471 16.36 -18.11 -22.58
CA SER A 471 15.58 -19.33 -22.75
C SER A 471 14.06 -19.06 -22.75
N SER A 472 13.59 -18.25 -21.79
CA SER A 472 12.18 -17.91 -21.59
C SER A 472 11.66 -16.94 -22.66
N LEU A 473 12.51 -16.07 -23.20
CA LEU A 473 12.14 -15.02 -24.17
C LEU A 473 12.37 -15.42 -25.63
N ARG A 474 12.76 -16.68 -25.88
CA ARG A 474 12.99 -17.19 -27.23
C ARG A 474 11.75 -17.07 -28.12
N SER A 475 10.56 -17.34 -27.59
CA SER A 475 9.32 -17.23 -28.36
C SER A 475 9.05 -15.78 -28.77
N CYS A 476 9.19 -14.83 -27.84
CA CYS A 476 9.06 -13.40 -28.12
C CYS A 476 10.07 -12.92 -29.18
N GLU A 477 11.30 -13.40 -29.15
CA GLU A 477 12.33 -13.06 -30.14
C GLU A 477 11.94 -13.53 -31.55
N VAL A 478 11.40 -14.76 -31.65
CA VAL A 478 10.90 -15.27 -32.92
C VAL A 478 9.68 -14.47 -33.38
N MET A 479 8.79 -14.05 -32.48
CA MET A 479 7.63 -13.22 -32.81
C MET A 479 8.05 -11.87 -33.43
N VAL A 480 9.00 -11.15 -32.81
CA VAL A 480 9.50 -9.88 -33.35
C VAL A 480 10.19 -10.08 -34.71
N LYS A 481 10.96 -11.16 -34.84
CA LYS A 481 11.61 -11.52 -36.11
C LYS A 481 10.60 -11.86 -37.21
N ASP A 482 9.52 -12.56 -36.87
CA ASP A 482 8.45 -12.89 -37.82
C ASP A 482 7.80 -11.61 -38.38
N ILE A 483 7.62 -10.57 -37.57
CA ILE A 483 7.08 -9.27 -38.03
C ILE A 483 8.05 -8.56 -39.00
N ASP A 484 9.35 -8.52 -38.71
CA ASP A 484 10.35 -7.93 -39.64
C ASP A 484 10.46 -8.74 -40.95
N ASP A 485 10.50 -10.07 -40.86
CA ASP A 485 10.51 -10.95 -42.03
C ASP A 485 9.20 -10.79 -42.84
N SER A 486 8.06 -10.61 -42.17
CA SER A 486 6.78 -10.33 -42.80
C SER A 486 6.80 -9.03 -43.60
N LYS A 487 7.37 -7.94 -43.05
CA LYS A 487 7.52 -6.65 -43.75
C LYS A 487 8.31 -6.78 -45.04
N ARG A 488 9.41 -7.55 -45.01
CA ARG A 488 10.25 -7.82 -46.19
C ARG A 488 9.52 -8.63 -47.24
N ILE A 489 8.82 -9.69 -46.82
CA ILE A 489 8.04 -10.55 -47.73
C ILE A 489 6.89 -9.76 -48.35
N HIS A 490 6.16 -8.99 -47.54
CA HIS A 490 5.04 -8.18 -47.97
C HIS A 490 5.48 -7.11 -48.98
N THR A 491 6.57 -6.39 -48.72
CA THR A 491 7.12 -5.40 -49.68
C THR A 491 7.46 -6.04 -51.03
N ASN A 492 8.06 -7.24 -51.01
CA ASN A 492 8.35 -7.99 -52.23
C ASN A 492 7.07 -8.39 -52.97
N ILE A 493 6.09 -8.98 -52.28
CA ILE A 493 4.82 -9.39 -52.90
C ILE A 493 4.07 -8.18 -53.45
N ARG A 494 3.98 -7.09 -52.69
CA ARG A 494 3.35 -5.83 -53.10
C ARG A 494 3.99 -5.28 -54.36
N SER A 495 5.32 -5.20 -54.43
CA SER A 495 6.01 -4.74 -55.64
C SER A 495 5.72 -5.63 -56.87
N THR A 496 5.61 -6.95 -56.70
CA THR A 496 5.24 -7.85 -57.81
C THR A 496 3.78 -7.73 -58.21
N LEU A 497 2.88 -7.47 -57.26
CA LEU A 497 1.46 -7.26 -57.52
C LEU A 497 1.25 -5.92 -58.23
N GLU A 498 1.90 -4.84 -57.80
CA GLU A 498 1.87 -3.53 -58.44
C GLU A 498 2.35 -3.58 -59.90
N LEU A 499 3.35 -4.44 -60.20
CA LEU A 499 3.84 -4.67 -61.56
C LEU A 499 2.84 -5.44 -62.45
N ASN A 500 2.02 -6.31 -61.85
CA ASN A 500 1.05 -7.15 -62.56
C ASN A 500 -0.37 -6.59 -62.55
N SER A 501 -0.66 -5.59 -61.71
CA SER A 501 -1.98 -4.98 -61.55
C SER A 501 -2.26 -3.94 -62.64
N SER A 502 -3.48 -3.94 -63.18
CA SER A 502 -4.03 -2.82 -63.95
C SER A 502 -4.29 -1.61 -63.05
N ARG A 503 -4.19 -0.38 -63.59
CA ARG A 503 -4.40 0.89 -62.84
C ARG A 503 -5.73 0.97 -62.06
N ASP A 504 -6.72 0.15 -62.40
CA ASP A 504 -8.06 0.16 -61.79
C ASP A 504 -8.23 -0.79 -60.57
N ASP A 505 -7.27 -1.67 -60.25
CA ASP A 505 -7.36 -2.57 -59.07
C ASP A 505 -6.00 -2.65 -58.34
N PRO A 506 -5.70 -1.68 -57.46
CA PRO A 506 -4.46 -1.69 -56.70
C PRO A 506 -4.44 -2.86 -55.70
N PRO A 507 -3.26 -3.40 -55.35
CA PRO A 507 -3.14 -4.37 -54.27
C PRO A 507 -3.45 -3.71 -52.92
N VAL A 508 -4.57 -4.10 -52.31
CA VAL A 508 -5.09 -3.53 -51.04
C VAL A 508 -4.78 -4.43 -49.82
N VAL A 509 -4.14 -5.58 -50.03
CA VAL A 509 -3.94 -6.56 -48.95
C VAL A 509 -2.58 -6.36 -48.28
N ASP A 510 -2.63 -5.97 -47.02
CA ASP A 510 -1.50 -5.99 -46.11
C ASP A 510 -1.60 -7.22 -45.20
N ALA A 511 -0.51 -7.99 -45.09
CA ALA A 511 -0.52 -9.28 -44.40
C ALA A 511 0.65 -9.37 -43.42
N ALA A 512 0.32 -9.70 -42.17
CA ALA A 512 1.29 -10.12 -41.16
C ALA A 512 1.43 -11.65 -41.20
N ILE A 513 2.63 -12.14 -41.50
CA ILE A 513 2.96 -13.55 -41.65
C ILE A 513 3.69 -14.01 -40.40
N VAL A 514 3.02 -14.82 -39.59
CA VAL A 514 3.50 -15.27 -38.28
C VAL A 514 3.76 -16.77 -38.23
N SER A 515 4.71 -17.20 -37.39
CA SER A 515 4.96 -18.63 -37.16
C SER A 515 3.92 -19.24 -36.22
N HIS A 516 3.42 -20.43 -36.56
CA HIS A 516 2.34 -21.05 -35.77
C HIS A 516 2.79 -21.69 -34.44
N ILE A 517 4.10 -21.86 -34.22
CA ILE A 517 4.66 -22.57 -33.06
C ILE A 517 5.01 -21.61 -31.93
N PHE A 518 5.50 -20.41 -32.28
CA PHE A 518 6.02 -19.46 -31.30
C PHE A 518 4.99 -18.40 -30.88
N TRP A 519 3.89 -18.30 -31.61
CA TRP A 519 2.76 -17.46 -31.26
C TRP A 519 1.76 -18.26 -30.43
N PRO A 520 1.05 -17.61 -29.48
CA PRO A 520 -0.04 -18.25 -28.73
C PRO A 520 -1.09 -18.85 -29.66
N HIS A 521 -1.92 -19.74 -29.12
CA HIS A 521 -3.04 -20.33 -29.86
C HIS A 521 -4.09 -19.27 -30.22
N LEU A 522 -3.86 -18.60 -31.34
CA LEU A 522 -4.80 -17.70 -31.98
C LEU A 522 -6.01 -18.52 -32.45
N GLN A 523 -7.22 -18.12 -32.02
CA GLN A 523 -8.45 -18.84 -32.33
C GLN A 523 -8.64 -19.01 -33.85
N ARG A 524 -8.94 -20.26 -34.25
CA ARG A 524 -9.22 -20.64 -35.63
C ARG A 524 -10.70 -20.93 -35.80
N ASP A 525 -11.51 -19.93 -35.53
CA ASP A 525 -12.91 -20.02 -35.87
C ASP A 525 -13.08 -20.04 -37.39
N SER A 526 -13.94 -20.94 -37.87
CA SER A 526 -14.24 -21.03 -39.29
C SER A 526 -15.08 -19.82 -39.71
N MET A 527 -14.58 -19.05 -40.66
CA MET A 527 -15.32 -18.01 -41.36
C MET A 527 -15.21 -18.23 -42.88
N LYS A 528 -16.18 -17.79 -43.65
CA LYS A 528 -16.02 -17.64 -45.10
C LYS A 528 -16.12 -16.18 -45.47
N HIS A 529 -15.05 -15.64 -46.05
CA HIS A 529 -15.05 -14.28 -46.58
C HIS A 529 -15.90 -14.18 -47.84
N HIS A 530 -16.42 -12.98 -48.08
CA HIS A 530 -17.10 -12.64 -49.32
C HIS A 530 -16.17 -12.84 -50.52
N LYS A 531 -16.72 -13.19 -51.69
CA LYS A 531 -15.95 -13.57 -52.90
C LYS A 531 -14.94 -12.51 -53.33
N LYS A 532 -15.26 -11.23 -53.15
CA LYS A 532 -14.36 -10.11 -53.47
C LYS A 532 -13.09 -10.15 -52.61
N ILE A 533 -13.25 -10.30 -51.30
CA ILE A 533 -12.15 -10.35 -50.33
C ILE A 533 -11.34 -11.64 -50.56
N GLN A 534 -12.02 -12.79 -50.68
CA GLN A 534 -11.37 -14.08 -50.90
C GLN A 534 -10.49 -14.09 -52.17
N SER A 535 -10.95 -13.48 -53.26
CA SER A 535 -10.15 -13.37 -54.50
C SER A 535 -8.85 -12.61 -54.28
N LYS A 536 -8.87 -11.52 -53.50
CA LYS A 536 -7.67 -10.73 -53.19
C LYS A 536 -6.71 -11.51 -52.27
N LEU A 537 -7.23 -12.23 -51.29
CA LEU A 537 -6.45 -13.12 -50.42
C LEU A 537 -5.80 -14.27 -51.21
N ASP A 538 -6.54 -14.89 -52.14
CA ASP A 538 -6.04 -15.99 -52.97
C ASP A 538 -4.94 -15.53 -53.94
N GLN A 539 -5.01 -14.30 -54.46
CA GLN A 539 -3.94 -13.70 -55.26
C GLN A 539 -2.66 -13.56 -54.43
N PHE A 540 -2.78 -13.05 -53.20
CA PHE A 540 -1.65 -12.95 -52.27
C PHE A 540 -1.04 -14.33 -51.96
N CYS A 541 -1.87 -15.35 -51.70
CA CYS A 541 -1.40 -16.72 -51.48
C CYS A 541 -0.60 -17.29 -52.65
N LYS A 542 -1.05 -17.06 -53.89
CA LYS A 542 -0.37 -17.55 -55.10
C LYS A 542 1.01 -16.92 -55.27
N GLU A 543 1.14 -15.62 -55.03
CA GLU A 543 2.45 -14.96 -55.10
C GLU A 543 3.37 -15.39 -53.95
N TYR A 544 2.83 -15.62 -52.75
CA TYR A 544 3.61 -16.18 -51.65
C TYR A 544 4.12 -17.59 -51.94
N GLU A 545 3.29 -18.47 -52.51
CA GLU A 545 3.68 -19.85 -52.85
C GLU A 545 4.81 -19.88 -53.89
N LYS A 546 4.80 -18.94 -54.85
CA LYS A 546 5.91 -18.76 -55.80
C LYS A 546 7.19 -18.32 -55.09
N LEU A 547 7.08 -17.38 -54.14
CA LEU A 547 8.23 -16.81 -53.44
C LEU A 547 8.85 -17.80 -52.43
N LYS A 548 8.04 -18.61 -51.74
CA LYS A 548 8.44 -19.45 -50.60
C LYS A 548 8.01 -20.92 -50.73
N ASN A 549 8.21 -21.54 -51.89
CA ASN A 549 7.94 -22.97 -52.12
C ASN A 549 8.78 -23.88 -51.17
N PRO A 550 8.21 -24.91 -50.50
CA PRO A 550 6.83 -25.46 -50.57
C PRO A 550 5.87 -24.98 -49.49
N ARG A 551 6.09 -23.78 -48.91
CA ARG A 551 5.25 -23.25 -47.84
C ARG A 551 3.93 -22.72 -48.41
N ARG A 552 2.84 -22.94 -47.67
CA ARG A 552 1.51 -22.42 -47.97
C ARG A 552 1.02 -21.57 -46.80
N LEU A 553 0.28 -20.50 -47.11
CA LEU A 553 -0.35 -19.65 -46.11
C LEU A 553 -1.68 -20.23 -45.66
N VAL A 554 -1.96 -20.10 -44.37
CA VAL A 554 -3.27 -20.36 -43.77
C VAL A 554 -3.70 -19.06 -43.10
N TRP A 555 -4.79 -18.47 -43.57
CA TRP A 555 -5.30 -17.21 -43.03
C TRP A 555 -6.00 -17.45 -41.69
N MET A 556 -5.71 -16.57 -40.73
CA MET A 556 -6.51 -16.42 -39.52
C MET A 556 -7.64 -15.44 -39.84
N GLN A 557 -8.85 -15.95 -40.05
CA GLN A 557 -9.90 -15.17 -40.73
C GLN A 557 -10.61 -14.16 -39.82
N GLN A 558 -10.65 -14.40 -38.52
CA GLN A 558 -11.25 -13.46 -37.56
C GLN A 558 -10.28 -12.35 -37.12
N LEU A 559 -8.98 -12.66 -37.09
CA LEU A 559 -7.94 -11.73 -36.66
C LEU A 559 -7.46 -10.89 -37.84
N GLY A 560 -7.82 -9.61 -37.83
CA GLY A 560 -7.36 -8.64 -38.80
C GLY A 560 -8.08 -7.32 -38.63
N THR A 561 -7.63 -6.33 -39.40
CA THR A 561 -8.24 -5.01 -39.48
C THR A 561 -8.54 -4.71 -40.96
N VAL A 562 -9.71 -4.16 -41.21
CA VAL A 562 -10.18 -3.75 -42.54
C VAL A 562 -10.63 -2.31 -42.44
N GLU A 563 -9.99 -1.46 -43.24
CA GLU A 563 -10.42 -0.09 -43.47
C GLU A 563 -11.40 -0.08 -44.64
N MET A 564 -12.59 0.48 -44.44
CA MET A 564 -13.60 0.57 -45.47
C MET A 564 -14.32 1.91 -45.47
N GLU A 565 -14.59 2.39 -46.68
CA GLU A 565 -15.42 3.56 -46.91
C GLU A 565 -16.87 3.10 -47.05
N VAL A 566 -17.73 3.50 -46.12
CA VAL A 566 -19.14 3.10 -46.08
C VAL A 566 -20.02 4.33 -46.27
N GLU A 567 -20.92 4.29 -47.24
CA GLU A 567 -21.96 5.31 -47.40
C GLU A 567 -23.05 5.09 -46.34
N ALA A 568 -23.15 6.02 -45.39
CA ALA A 568 -24.19 6.05 -44.36
C ALA A 568 -25.12 7.26 -44.57
N TYR A 569 -26.34 7.15 -44.07
CA TYR A 569 -27.34 8.21 -44.16
C TYR A 569 -27.58 8.81 -42.77
N GLU A 570 -27.38 10.12 -42.62
CA GLU A 570 -27.72 10.85 -41.39
C GLU A 570 -28.77 11.92 -41.70
N THR A 571 -29.61 12.20 -40.71
CA THR A 571 -30.52 13.35 -40.75
C THR A 571 -29.79 14.58 -40.24
N ASP A 572 -29.60 15.57 -41.11
CA ASP A 572 -29.11 16.89 -40.72
C ASP A 572 -30.06 17.55 -39.70
N ALA A 573 -29.59 18.59 -39.01
CA ALA A 573 -30.37 19.38 -38.05
C ALA A 573 -31.68 19.98 -38.62
N ASP A 574 -31.81 20.04 -39.95
CA ASP A 574 -32.99 20.51 -40.68
C ASP A 574 -33.94 19.38 -41.15
N GLY A 575 -33.68 18.12 -40.78
CA GLY A 575 -34.54 16.97 -41.10
C GLY A 575 -34.40 16.43 -42.54
N ASN A 576 -33.39 16.88 -43.28
CA ASN A 576 -33.04 16.32 -44.60
C ASN A 576 -32.06 15.17 -44.44
N VAL A 577 -32.23 14.12 -45.23
CA VAL A 577 -31.37 12.93 -45.20
C VAL A 577 -30.25 13.12 -46.21
N THR A 578 -29.01 13.21 -45.70
CA THR A 578 -27.80 13.36 -46.50
C THR A 578 -26.97 12.08 -46.41
N SER A 579 -26.47 11.61 -47.56
CA SER A 579 -25.51 10.51 -47.63
C SER A 579 -24.11 11.05 -47.38
N TYR A 580 -23.39 10.50 -46.42
CA TYR A 580 -21.99 10.80 -46.16
C TYR A 580 -21.17 9.52 -46.25
N VAL A 581 -19.96 9.63 -46.82
CA VAL A 581 -18.99 8.53 -46.82
C VAL A 581 -18.25 8.58 -45.50
N LYS A 582 -18.26 7.46 -44.77
CA LYS A 582 -17.58 7.29 -43.49
C LYS A 582 -16.47 6.26 -43.62
N ASP A 583 -15.27 6.64 -43.23
CA ASP A 583 -14.16 5.71 -43.11
C ASP A 583 -14.32 4.95 -41.78
N VAL A 584 -14.48 3.64 -41.87
CA VAL A 584 -14.69 2.75 -40.72
C VAL A 584 -13.59 1.69 -40.70
N THR A 585 -12.87 1.63 -39.58
CA THR A 585 -11.98 0.53 -39.23
C THR A 585 -12.81 -0.56 -38.54
N CYS A 586 -12.80 -1.78 -39.10
CA CYS A 586 -13.57 -2.90 -38.56
C CYS A 586 -12.84 -4.22 -38.72
N THR A 587 -13.32 -5.28 -38.06
CA THR A 587 -12.75 -6.63 -38.23
C THR A 587 -13.19 -7.25 -39.57
N PRO A 588 -12.44 -8.22 -40.14
CA PRO A 588 -12.81 -8.93 -41.36
C PRO A 588 -14.20 -9.59 -41.31
N ALA A 589 -14.66 -9.97 -40.11
CA ALA A 589 -16.01 -10.48 -39.89
C ALA A 589 -17.06 -9.42 -40.21
N HIS A 590 -16.93 -8.24 -39.62
CA HIS A 590 -17.81 -7.09 -39.88
C HIS A 590 -17.81 -6.72 -41.36
N ALA A 591 -16.62 -6.69 -41.97
CA ALA A 591 -16.46 -6.36 -43.37
C ALA A 591 -17.15 -7.36 -44.30
N THR A 592 -17.02 -8.65 -44.01
CA THR A 592 -17.64 -9.73 -44.78
C THR A 592 -19.17 -9.66 -44.69
N LEU A 593 -19.71 -9.44 -43.49
CA LEU A 593 -21.15 -9.31 -43.29
C LEU A 593 -21.71 -8.14 -44.08
N LEU A 594 -21.03 -6.98 -44.09
CA LEU A 594 -21.48 -5.82 -44.86
C LEU A 594 -21.35 -6.05 -46.37
N ALA A 595 -20.27 -6.68 -46.84
CA ALA A 595 -20.06 -6.97 -48.27
C ALA A 595 -21.15 -7.87 -48.87
N ASN A 596 -21.74 -8.78 -48.09
CA ASN A 596 -22.86 -9.60 -48.54
C ASN A 596 -24.12 -8.78 -48.91
N PHE A 597 -24.26 -7.57 -48.37
CA PHE A 597 -25.37 -6.68 -48.72
C PHE A 597 -25.24 -6.05 -50.12
N GLU A 598 -24.05 -6.09 -50.73
CA GLU A 598 -23.87 -5.71 -52.14
C GLU A 598 -24.53 -6.72 -53.09
N ASP A 599 -24.56 -8.00 -52.71
CA ASP A 599 -25.16 -9.07 -53.50
C ASP A 599 -26.69 -9.11 -53.34
N LYS A 600 -27.18 -8.91 -52.10
CA LYS A 600 -28.62 -8.87 -51.77
C LYS A 600 -28.91 -7.81 -50.71
N SER A 601 -29.96 -7.02 -50.91
CA SER A 601 -30.31 -5.90 -50.01
C SER A 601 -30.94 -6.30 -48.67
N GLN A 602 -31.41 -7.53 -48.53
CA GLN A 602 -32.05 -8.06 -47.31
C GLN A 602 -31.57 -9.47 -47.03
N TRP A 603 -31.27 -9.74 -45.77
CA TRP A 603 -30.80 -11.05 -45.31
C TRP A 603 -31.44 -11.45 -43.98
N THR A 604 -31.78 -12.72 -43.83
CA THR A 604 -32.18 -13.29 -42.53
C THR A 604 -30.96 -13.71 -41.70
N LEU A 605 -31.12 -13.85 -40.39
CA LEU A 605 -30.07 -14.34 -39.49
C LEU A 605 -29.55 -15.73 -39.90
N GLU A 606 -30.45 -16.66 -40.26
CA GLU A 606 -30.08 -18.01 -40.70
C GLU A 606 -29.29 -17.97 -42.02
N GLU A 607 -29.71 -17.16 -42.98
CA GLU A 607 -29.01 -17.02 -44.26
C GLU A 607 -27.61 -16.40 -44.06
N LEU A 608 -27.46 -15.38 -43.22
CA LEU A 608 -26.15 -14.81 -42.90
C LEU A 608 -25.25 -15.80 -42.16
N SER A 609 -25.80 -16.59 -41.23
CA SER A 609 -25.06 -17.64 -40.52
C SER A 609 -24.54 -18.69 -41.49
N THR A 610 -25.38 -19.13 -42.44
CA THR A 610 -24.97 -20.14 -43.45
C THR A 610 -23.94 -19.60 -44.46
N GLU A 611 -24.08 -18.36 -44.92
CA GLU A 611 -23.17 -17.76 -45.91
C GLU A 611 -21.80 -17.41 -45.28
N ALA A 612 -21.80 -16.78 -44.10
CA ALA A 612 -20.57 -16.41 -43.39
C ALA A 612 -19.91 -17.61 -42.65
N ALA A 613 -20.63 -18.73 -42.51
CA ALA A 613 -20.24 -19.91 -41.74
C ALA A 613 -19.97 -19.61 -40.25
N MET A 614 -20.72 -18.68 -39.66
CA MET A 614 -20.58 -18.23 -38.27
C MET A 614 -21.80 -18.64 -37.44
N SER A 615 -21.66 -18.79 -36.12
CA SER A 615 -22.81 -19.06 -35.24
C SER A 615 -23.81 -17.89 -35.25
N GLU A 616 -25.10 -18.19 -35.10
CA GLU A 616 -26.14 -17.15 -35.04
C GLU A 616 -25.92 -16.12 -33.93
N GLU A 617 -25.34 -16.55 -32.81
CA GLU A 617 -24.99 -15.67 -31.69
C GLU A 617 -23.87 -14.69 -32.05
N MET A 618 -22.81 -15.18 -32.71
CA MET A 618 -21.72 -14.32 -33.18
C MET A 618 -22.21 -13.35 -34.27
N VAL A 619 -23.02 -13.80 -35.23
CA VAL A 619 -23.60 -12.92 -36.26
C VAL A 619 -24.45 -11.83 -35.62
N ARG A 620 -25.31 -12.17 -34.65
CA ARG A 620 -26.12 -11.18 -33.93
C ARG A 620 -25.27 -10.14 -33.21
N LYS A 621 -24.22 -10.57 -32.51
CA LYS A 621 -23.28 -9.68 -31.82
C LYS A 621 -22.60 -8.73 -32.79
N ARG A 622 -21.98 -9.27 -33.85
CA ARG A 622 -21.24 -8.48 -34.86
C ARG A 622 -22.15 -7.57 -35.70
N MET A 623 -23.38 -8.00 -36.00
CA MET A 623 -24.36 -7.11 -36.66
C MET A 623 -24.80 -5.95 -35.76
N GLY A 624 -24.74 -6.11 -34.43
CA GLY A 624 -24.96 -5.02 -33.47
C GLY A 624 -24.05 -3.82 -33.72
N PHE A 625 -22.79 -4.04 -34.11
CA PHE A 625 -21.87 -2.97 -34.51
C PHE A 625 -22.44 -2.14 -35.68
N TRP A 626 -22.90 -2.79 -36.76
CA TRP A 626 -23.43 -2.09 -37.94
C TRP A 626 -24.79 -1.42 -37.68
N VAL A 627 -25.56 -1.95 -36.74
CA VAL A 627 -26.80 -1.33 -36.25
C VAL A 627 -26.48 -0.06 -35.46
N ASN A 628 -25.48 -0.09 -34.58
CA ASN A 628 -25.00 1.07 -33.83
C ASN A 628 -24.43 2.15 -34.74
N GLN A 629 -23.76 1.76 -35.82
CA GLN A 629 -23.24 2.67 -36.85
C GLN A 629 -24.33 3.19 -37.80
N ARG A 630 -25.60 2.80 -37.63
CA ARG A 630 -26.76 3.16 -38.49
C ARG A 630 -26.61 2.79 -39.96
N VAL A 631 -25.81 1.77 -40.26
CA VAL A 631 -25.65 1.25 -41.63
C VAL A 631 -26.72 0.19 -41.93
N VAL A 632 -27.06 -0.62 -40.93
CA VAL A 632 -28.02 -1.72 -41.05
C VAL A 632 -29.17 -1.54 -40.05
N GLN A 633 -30.40 -1.80 -40.50
CA GLN A 633 -31.59 -1.86 -39.65
C GLN A 633 -31.98 -3.31 -39.37
N VAL A 634 -32.47 -3.56 -38.16
CA VAL A 634 -33.05 -4.85 -37.76
C VAL A 634 -34.56 -4.72 -37.76
N ASN A 635 -35.21 -5.51 -38.60
CA ASN A 635 -36.66 -5.69 -38.59
C ASN A 635 -36.97 -7.07 -38.01
N ARG A 636 -37.76 -7.11 -36.94
CA ARG A 636 -38.24 -8.38 -36.36
C ARG A 636 -39.57 -8.74 -37.02
N VAL A 637 -39.60 -9.84 -37.76
CA VAL A 637 -40.83 -10.39 -38.34
C VAL A 637 -41.07 -11.76 -37.72
N GLY A 638 -41.75 -11.81 -36.57
CA GLY A 638 -41.96 -13.06 -35.82
C GLY A 638 -40.75 -13.43 -34.96
N GLU A 639 -40.29 -14.69 -35.04
CA GLU A 639 -39.06 -15.18 -34.38
C GLU A 639 -37.79 -14.86 -35.20
N ASP A 640 -37.95 -14.51 -36.48
CA ASP A 640 -36.82 -14.25 -37.39
C ASP A 640 -36.39 -12.77 -37.36
N MET A 641 -35.08 -12.56 -37.24
CA MET A 641 -34.44 -11.26 -37.39
C MET A 641 -34.02 -11.06 -38.85
N ILE A 642 -34.57 -10.02 -39.49
CA ILE A 642 -34.24 -9.62 -40.86
C ILE A 642 -33.38 -8.36 -40.80
N TYR A 643 -32.23 -8.41 -41.45
CA TYR A 643 -31.32 -7.28 -41.60
C TYR A 643 -31.51 -6.65 -42.97
N SER A 644 -31.65 -5.32 -43.02
CA SER A 644 -31.78 -4.55 -44.26
C SER A 644 -30.92 -3.28 -44.21
N LEU A 645 -30.37 -2.87 -45.34
CA LEU A 645 -29.66 -1.58 -45.43
C LEU A 645 -30.62 -0.42 -45.15
N VAL A 646 -30.16 0.55 -44.34
CA VAL A 646 -30.96 1.74 -44.01
C VAL A 646 -31.17 2.56 -45.29
N SER A 647 -32.44 2.77 -45.66
CA SER A 647 -32.82 3.63 -46.79
C SER A 647 -33.14 5.05 -46.31
N ALA A 648 -32.92 6.04 -47.18
CA ALA A 648 -33.08 7.46 -46.87
C ALA A 648 -34.49 7.91 -46.41
N SER A 649 -35.50 7.04 -46.42
CA SER A 649 -36.86 7.35 -45.96
C SER A 649 -37.16 6.89 -44.52
N GLU A 650 -36.26 6.14 -43.89
CA GLU A 650 -36.58 5.33 -42.69
C GLU A 650 -35.75 5.70 -41.44
N VAL A 651 -34.90 6.74 -41.53
CA VAL A 651 -33.99 7.20 -40.47
C VAL A 651 -34.71 7.65 -39.17
N ASN A 652 -36.05 7.82 -39.21
CA ASN A 652 -36.86 8.35 -38.11
C ASN A 652 -37.43 7.30 -37.13
N SER A 653 -37.25 5.99 -37.34
CA SER A 653 -37.69 4.98 -36.37
C SER A 653 -36.67 4.84 -35.22
N ASN A 654 -36.80 5.70 -34.21
CA ASN A 654 -36.07 5.64 -32.94
C ASN A 654 -36.49 4.40 -32.12
N ASP A 655 -35.99 3.21 -32.46
CA ASP A 655 -36.02 2.06 -31.55
C ASP A 655 -34.62 1.80 -31.00
N HIS A 656 -34.27 2.61 -29.98
CA HIS A 656 -33.01 2.50 -29.24
C HIS A 656 -33.10 1.35 -28.23
N SER A 657 -32.69 0.14 -28.61
CA SER A 657 -32.50 -0.94 -27.63
C SER A 657 -31.45 -2.01 -28.02
N PHE A 658 -30.33 -1.61 -28.61
CA PHE A 658 -29.14 -2.47 -28.68
C PHE A 658 -27.92 -1.65 -28.25
N ILE A 659 -27.61 -1.69 -26.96
CA ILE A 659 -26.31 -1.27 -26.45
C ILE A 659 -25.64 -2.57 -26.00
N ASP A 660 -24.85 -3.16 -26.89
CA ASP A 660 -23.83 -4.13 -26.47
C ASP A 660 -22.53 -3.33 -26.31
N HIS A 661 -21.99 -3.30 -25.09
CA HIS A 661 -20.73 -2.64 -24.83
C HIS A 661 -19.63 -3.35 -25.63
N ASN A 662 -18.85 -2.54 -26.34
CA ASN A 662 -17.77 -2.96 -27.24
C ASN A 662 -16.55 -3.42 -26.42
N ASP A 663 -16.71 -4.43 -25.55
CA ASP A 663 -15.63 -5.07 -24.79
C ASP A 663 -14.95 -6.19 -25.61
N ASP A 664 -14.98 -6.10 -26.95
CA ASP A 664 -14.46 -7.14 -27.84
C ASP A 664 -12.94 -7.31 -27.71
N ASP A 665 -12.19 -6.23 -27.48
CA ASP A 665 -10.72 -6.30 -27.36
C ASP A 665 -10.27 -6.94 -26.02
N GLU A 666 -11.02 -6.72 -24.93
CA GLU A 666 -10.71 -7.32 -23.63
C GLU A 666 -11.17 -8.79 -23.53
N GLN A 667 -12.31 -9.12 -24.12
CA GLN A 667 -12.88 -10.47 -24.05
C GLN A 667 -12.13 -11.46 -24.96
N GLU A 668 -11.70 -11.07 -26.17
CA GLU A 668 -10.98 -11.99 -27.07
C GLU A 668 -9.59 -12.38 -26.53
N LEU A 669 -8.87 -11.43 -25.93
CA LEU A 669 -7.58 -11.69 -25.28
C LEU A 669 -7.74 -12.51 -23.99
N ALA A 670 -8.77 -12.23 -23.18
CA ALA A 670 -9.06 -13.01 -21.96
C ALA A 670 -9.48 -14.46 -22.29
N VAL A 671 -10.19 -14.67 -23.39
CA VAL A 671 -10.58 -16.02 -23.85
C VAL A 671 -9.36 -16.79 -24.39
N SER A 672 -8.39 -16.12 -25.02
CA SER A 672 -7.13 -16.75 -25.44
C SER A 672 -6.28 -17.23 -24.25
N LEU A 673 -6.19 -16.42 -23.18
CA LEU A 673 -5.50 -16.79 -21.94
C LEU A 673 -6.16 -17.98 -21.24
N GLY A 674 -7.48 -17.98 -21.11
CA GLY A 674 -8.23 -19.11 -20.53
C GLY A 674 -8.11 -20.40 -21.36
N ALA A 675 -8.09 -20.28 -22.70
CA ALA A 675 -7.87 -21.42 -23.59
C ALA A 675 -6.45 -22.02 -23.43
N HIS A 676 -5.44 -21.18 -23.20
CA HIS A 676 -4.07 -21.64 -22.95
C HIS A 676 -3.95 -22.41 -21.63
N GLU A 677 -4.52 -21.87 -20.55
CA GLU A 677 -4.56 -22.55 -19.25
C GLU A 677 -5.30 -23.89 -19.33
N GLU A 678 -6.40 -23.97 -20.09
CA GLU A 678 -7.11 -25.22 -20.32
C GLU A 678 -6.30 -26.27 -21.10
N GLU A 679 -5.51 -25.84 -22.08
CA GLU A 679 -4.65 -26.74 -22.86
C GLU A 679 -3.45 -27.24 -22.05
N GLU A 680 -2.80 -26.37 -21.27
CA GLU A 680 -1.77 -26.77 -20.31
C GLU A 680 -2.31 -27.78 -19.30
N MET A 681 -3.50 -27.52 -18.76
CA MET A 681 -4.19 -28.43 -17.85
C MET A 681 -4.46 -29.79 -18.51
N LYS A 682 -4.83 -29.83 -19.80
CA LYS A 682 -5.00 -31.10 -20.55
C LYS A 682 -3.67 -31.83 -20.75
N VAL A 683 -2.58 -31.11 -20.99
CA VAL A 683 -1.24 -31.72 -21.08
C VAL A 683 -0.84 -32.33 -19.74
N TYR A 684 -1.00 -31.60 -18.63
CA TYR A 684 -0.74 -32.12 -17.29
C TYR A 684 -1.63 -33.32 -16.96
N GLU A 685 -2.91 -33.28 -17.33
CA GLU A 685 -3.82 -34.41 -17.21
C GLU A 685 -3.27 -35.65 -17.93
N SER A 686 -2.81 -35.51 -19.18
CA SER A 686 -2.25 -36.63 -19.96
C SER A 686 -1.03 -37.27 -19.29
N TYR A 687 -0.14 -36.46 -18.71
CA TYR A 687 1.03 -36.94 -17.95
C TYR A 687 0.61 -37.62 -16.64
N ILE A 688 -0.35 -37.06 -15.91
CA ILE A 688 -0.86 -37.64 -14.65
C ILE A 688 -1.52 -38.99 -14.92
N VAL A 689 -2.35 -39.08 -15.96
CA VAL A 689 -2.97 -40.34 -16.39
C VAL A 689 -1.91 -41.35 -16.81
N GLY A 690 -0.89 -40.94 -17.58
CA GLY A 690 0.23 -41.80 -17.96
C GLY A 690 1.02 -42.33 -16.75
N MET A 691 1.32 -41.46 -15.78
CA MET A 691 2.03 -41.84 -14.55
C MET A 691 1.22 -42.80 -13.69
N LEU A 692 -0.07 -42.51 -13.46
CA LEU A 692 -0.94 -43.36 -12.65
C LEU A 692 -1.29 -44.67 -13.33
N SER A 693 -1.31 -44.71 -14.67
CA SER A 693 -1.47 -45.96 -15.43
C SER A 693 -0.27 -46.89 -15.27
N ASN A 694 0.94 -46.33 -15.22
CA ASN A 694 2.19 -47.10 -15.13
C ASN A 694 2.59 -47.45 -13.69
N LEU A 695 2.36 -46.54 -12.73
CA LEU A 695 2.82 -46.64 -11.34
C LEU A 695 1.68 -46.96 -10.36
N GLY A 696 0.42 -46.94 -10.81
CA GLY A 696 -0.75 -47.31 -10.03
C GLY A 696 -1.26 -46.18 -9.13
N GLN A 697 -0.69 -46.06 -7.92
CA GLN A 697 -1.14 -45.11 -6.90
C GLN A 697 0.02 -44.22 -6.42
N LEU A 698 -0.19 -42.91 -6.39
CA LEU A 698 0.86 -41.94 -6.04
C LEU A 698 0.34 -40.85 -5.08
N PRO A 699 1.17 -40.38 -4.13
CA PRO A 699 0.85 -39.24 -3.29
C PRO A 699 1.05 -37.92 -4.05
N LEU A 700 0.37 -36.86 -3.60
CA LEU A 700 0.45 -35.49 -4.17
C LEU A 700 1.91 -35.05 -4.42
N GLN A 701 2.75 -35.19 -3.39
CA GLN A 701 4.16 -34.76 -3.43
C GLN A 701 4.94 -35.45 -4.55
N ARG A 702 4.69 -36.74 -4.78
CA ARG A 702 5.41 -37.51 -5.81
C ARG A 702 4.92 -37.20 -7.21
N ILE A 703 3.62 -36.90 -7.37
CA ILE A 703 3.07 -36.40 -8.63
C ILE A 703 3.69 -35.03 -8.94
N HIS A 704 3.78 -34.14 -7.95
CA HIS A 704 4.43 -32.83 -8.08
C HIS A 704 5.90 -32.95 -8.50
N THR A 705 6.70 -33.76 -7.80
CA THR A 705 8.12 -33.97 -8.16
C THR A 705 8.27 -34.57 -9.55
N MET A 706 7.42 -35.52 -9.94
CA MET A 706 7.50 -36.14 -11.27
C MET A 706 7.09 -35.18 -12.38
N LEU A 707 6.01 -34.39 -12.20
CA LEU A 707 5.65 -33.33 -13.13
C LEU A 707 6.80 -32.32 -13.25
N LYS A 708 7.34 -31.85 -12.13
CA LYS A 708 8.51 -30.94 -12.12
C LYS A 708 9.76 -31.53 -12.77
N THR A 709 9.91 -32.85 -12.80
CA THR A 709 11.10 -33.50 -13.41
C THR A 709 10.91 -33.80 -14.90
N PHE A 710 9.71 -34.24 -15.29
CA PHE A 710 9.46 -34.76 -16.64
C PHE A 710 8.78 -33.75 -17.57
N VAL A 711 8.08 -32.76 -17.02
CA VAL A 711 7.35 -31.74 -17.78
C VAL A 711 8.20 -30.48 -17.98
N SER A 712 9.14 -30.19 -17.09
CA SER A 712 10.12 -29.07 -17.23
C SER A 712 11.14 -29.23 -18.38
N GLY A 713 11.11 -30.35 -19.10
CA GLY A 713 11.89 -30.56 -20.33
C GLY A 713 11.04 -30.53 -21.60
N SER A 714 9.74 -30.24 -21.47
CA SER A 714 8.77 -30.22 -22.58
C SER A 714 8.26 -28.80 -22.84
N GLU A 715 7.58 -28.60 -23.97
CA GLU A 715 7.11 -27.31 -24.50
C GLU A 715 6.17 -26.54 -23.53
N HIS A 716 5.62 -27.24 -22.52
CA HIS A 716 4.88 -26.65 -21.41
C HIS A 716 5.65 -26.91 -20.12
N ASN A 717 6.31 -25.91 -19.56
CA ASN A 717 6.99 -26.08 -18.28
C ASN A 717 5.95 -26.27 -17.16
N TYR A 718 6.27 -27.10 -16.17
CA TYR A 718 5.40 -27.27 -15.01
C TYR A 718 5.76 -26.25 -13.93
N ASP A 719 4.92 -25.23 -13.77
CA ASP A 719 5.13 -24.07 -12.88
C ASP A 719 4.23 -24.08 -11.63
N LYS A 720 3.31 -25.05 -11.51
CA LYS A 720 2.29 -25.04 -10.45
C LYS A 720 2.84 -25.39 -9.07
N THR A 721 2.29 -24.71 -8.06
CA THR A 721 2.55 -25.02 -6.65
C THR A 721 1.86 -26.32 -6.22
N PRO A 722 2.33 -26.99 -5.15
CA PRO A 722 1.68 -28.19 -4.62
C PRO A 722 0.19 -27.96 -4.27
N ASN A 723 -0.17 -26.75 -3.84
CA ASN A 723 -1.54 -26.37 -3.50
C ASN A 723 -2.42 -26.24 -4.75
N GLN A 724 -1.91 -25.60 -5.81
CA GLN A 724 -2.61 -25.53 -7.10
C GLN A 724 -2.80 -26.91 -7.72
N LEU A 725 -1.77 -27.78 -7.64
CA LEU A 725 -1.89 -29.17 -8.07
C LEU A 725 -2.95 -29.93 -7.26
N ALA A 726 -3.06 -29.69 -5.96
CA ALA A 726 -4.08 -30.32 -5.12
C ALA A 726 -5.49 -29.91 -5.56
N VAL A 727 -5.71 -28.63 -5.86
CA VAL A 727 -7.00 -28.14 -6.40
C VAL A 727 -7.29 -28.76 -7.77
N PHE A 728 -6.30 -28.85 -8.65
CA PHE A 728 -6.43 -29.48 -9.96
C PHE A 728 -6.77 -30.97 -9.87
N LEU A 729 -6.08 -31.72 -9.00
CA LEU A 729 -6.38 -33.12 -8.76
C LEU A 729 -7.76 -33.31 -8.13
N GLN A 730 -8.20 -32.39 -7.25
CA GLN A 730 -9.58 -32.40 -6.72
C GLN A 730 -10.61 -32.17 -7.83
N GLN A 731 -10.33 -31.30 -8.80
CA GLN A 731 -11.18 -31.11 -9.97
C GLN A 731 -11.26 -32.38 -10.82
N LEU A 732 -10.12 -33.03 -11.08
CA LEU A 732 -10.09 -34.33 -11.79
C LEU A 732 -10.80 -35.46 -11.02
N CYS A 733 -10.85 -35.38 -9.69
CA CYS A 733 -11.66 -36.29 -8.87
C CYS A 733 -13.16 -35.98 -8.99
N LYS A 734 -13.55 -34.70 -9.08
CA LYS A 734 -14.95 -34.28 -9.35
C LYS A 734 -15.42 -34.71 -10.74
N GLU A 735 -14.51 -34.71 -11.72
CA GLU A 735 -14.75 -35.20 -13.09
C GLU A 735 -14.75 -36.74 -13.20
N GLU A 736 -14.68 -37.47 -12.08
CA GLU A 736 -14.64 -38.94 -12.00
C GLU A 736 -13.48 -39.60 -12.76
N LYS A 737 -12.41 -38.85 -13.06
CA LYS A 737 -11.20 -39.39 -13.72
C LYS A 737 -10.22 -40.01 -12.72
N LEU A 738 -10.17 -39.47 -11.50
CA LEU A 738 -9.29 -39.92 -10.41
C LEU A 738 -10.09 -40.27 -9.14
N GLU A 739 -9.59 -41.20 -8.34
CA GLU A 739 -10.07 -41.49 -6.99
C GLU A 739 -8.99 -41.14 -5.95
N VAL A 740 -9.40 -40.54 -4.83
CA VAL A 740 -8.56 -40.36 -3.66
C VAL A 740 -8.86 -41.48 -2.67
N GLY A 741 -7.87 -42.33 -2.42
CA GLY A 741 -7.98 -43.35 -1.39
C GLY A 741 -8.00 -42.73 0.02
N PRO A 742 -8.51 -43.46 1.04
CA PRO A 742 -8.54 -42.98 2.43
C PRO A 742 -7.14 -42.67 3.00
N ASP A 743 -6.09 -43.17 2.35
CA ASP A 743 -4.68 -42.95 2.72
C ASP A 743 -4.07 -41.67 2.07
N GLY A 744 -4.86 -40.86 1.36
CA GLY A 744 -4.39 -39.64 0.69
C GLY A 744 -3.62 -39.88 -0.63
N MET A 745 -3.77 -41.07 -1.21
CA MET A 745 -3.12 -41.50 -2.46
C MET A 745 -4.10 -41.35 -3.64
N TYR A 746 -3.62 -40.82 -4.76
CA TYR A 746 -4.41 -40.68 -6.00
C TYR A 746 -4.26 -41.92 -6.87
N LYS A 747 -5.35 -42.37 -7.47
CA LYS A 747 -5.41 -43.52 -8.39
C LYS A 747 -6.38 -43.26 -9.53
N LEU A 748 -6.15 -43.88 -10.69
CA LEU A 748 -7.09 -43.81 -11.81
C LEU A 748 -8.38 -44.57 -11.50
N LEU A 749 -9.51 -43.92 -11.79
CA LEU A 749 -10.81 -44.57 -11.73
C LEU A 749 -10.89 -45.58 -12.88
N LYS A 750 -10.92 -46.89 -12.58
CA LYS A 750 -11.17 -47.90 -13.61
C LYS A 750 -12.59 -47.71 -14.11
N LYS A 751 -12.77 -47.12 -15.30
CA LYS A 751 -14.01 -47.28 -16.07
C LYS A 751 -14.21 -48.78 -16.25
N GLY A 752 -15.07 -49.37 -15.42
CA GLY A 752 -15.52 -50.73 -15.62
C GLY A 752 -16.13 -50.80 -17.00
N ALA A 753 -15.54 -51.62 -17.87
CA ALA A 753 -16.22 -52.10 -19.05
C ALA A 753 -17.58 -52.65 -18.60
N LYS A 754 -18.65 -51.96 -18.99
CA LYS A 754 -19.96 -52.57 -19.16
C LYS A 754 -20.17 -52.77 -20.65
#